data_AF-A0A210Q3I5-F1
#
_entry.id   AF-A0A210Q3I5-F1
#
_cell.length_a   1.000
_cell.length_b   1.000
_cell.length_c   1.000
_cell.angle_alpha   90.00
_cell.angle_beta   90.00
_cell.angle_gamma   90.00
#
_symmetry.space_group_name_H-M   'P 1'
#
loop_
_entity.id
_entity.type
_entity.pdbx_description
1 polymer ?
#
loop_
_entity_poly.entity_id
_entity_poly.type
_entity_poly.pdbx_seq_one_letter_code
_entity_poly.pdbx_strand_id
1 'polypeptide(L)'
;MDDSIHGDVLLVGEGDFSFSVSLLSQHSIEKLQHVTTTSLESEESISKHQAAGECIQQLRKHGLTVLFQVDATKLHENLDLKSKTFDRIIFNFPHVGGKSNIKKNRKLLDDFFLSASNVLKANGKILVTLCKGQGGSAADQPMRAWHNSWQVVSMAANAGFILRRAVPFQTNSYVQYNSTGFRSQDKGFHTERAVTHVFEKAEMVPVPDQTSVRHYLSNKVNRRLHEEAGHPVCEVRRQLEERLVTSDGIEVQLVTVRTPILRQPLEWSGKSAMSSPVMSSAQRVEKLCISDSEVAIETEDTSSVTHDKSTCSHRCTRGDTATGDDTSTPDHIPTCDHKSTHQETSVHVSTHVHQCYYLGSRNPLSCYGPIVKDHHNIPETSLVQEPCGSQSDTMTNITEEATDLQKDYTETRQQSTETGAPTEATNILLNEEHLRMSMLEHLGDFIQHTKHSPKQIVIATGEVYRRCQINPNIQPWGVEMICVLPELSTEEEENGEENVESFPQNFNSIYYHANQMCTEIKAALGSCGKINVERVGTPTIVTTDLYSLAAINMCVLGEKGRTVETIGSVMVYRPKEQLSRPILVVDVAKLSICLYQIPHETLLWSPDRKVTQQFKREGGDWPIFKTVSLYPLTLTFDMSFWENTFVSTFDTLLYYDIIRSVAGDEISSVELLETYQDIQTDRPSRCRSRCYRLTFLSHDRVLSYNTSWQLQSVIRLEVARIMGVELR
;
A
#
# COMPACT_ATOMS: atom_id res chain seq x y z
N MET A 1 13.55 11.08 19.65
CA MET A 1 14.35 10.07 20.37
C MET A 1 15.64 9.88 19.61
N ASP A 2 16.73 10.04 20.36
CA ASP A 2 18.14 10.17 19.97
C ASP A 2 18.69 8.89 19.33
N ASP A 3 19.40 9.01 18.21
CA ASP A 3 20.02 7.89 17.48
C ASP A 3 21.54 7.97 17.67
N SER A 4 21.98 8.34 18.88
CA SER A 4 23.38 8.50 19.25
C SER A 4 24.19 7.28 18.83
N ILE A 5 25.35 7.49 18.23
CA ILE A 5 26.29 6.41 17.92
C ILE A 5 26.66 5.75 19.26
N HIS A 6 26.38 4.46 19.41
CA HIS A 6 26.59 3.71 20.65
C HIS A 6 26.93 2.24 20.39
N GLY A 7 27.44 1.58 21.41
CA GLY A 7 27.79 0.15 21.37
C GLY A 7 29.11 -0.10 20.63
N ASP A 8 29.20 -1.24 19.96
CA ASP A 8 30.36 -1.62 19.16
C ASP A 8 30.28 -0.98 17.76
N VAL A 9 31.29 -0.18 17.41
CA VAL A 9 31.31 0.63 16.19
C VAL A 9 32.46 0.21 15.28
N LEU A 10 32.15 0.00 14.00
CA LEU A 10 33.12 -0.21 12.93
C LEU A 10 33.07 0.98 11.97
N LEU A 11 34.18 1.71 11.85
CA LEU A 11 34.38 2.73 10.82
C LEU A 11 35.20 2.12 9.68
N VAL A 12 34.70 2.22 8.46
CA VAL A 12 35.28 1.55 7.28
C VAL A 12 35.73 2.58 6.25
N GLY A 13 36.95 2.40 5.74
CA GLY A 13 37.48 3.19 4.63
C GLY A 13 37.94 4.58 5.03
N GLU A 14 38.51 4.74 6.22
CA GLU A 14 39.10 5.99 6.67
C GLU A 14 40.30 6.39 5.78
N GLY A 15 40.30 7.64 5.30
CA GLY A 15 41.37 8.20 4.46
C GLY A 15 42.50 8.85 5.26
N ASP A 16 42.20 9.45 6.41
CA ASP A 16 43.18 10.07 7.31
C ASP A 16 42.85 9.89 8.80
N PHE A 17 41.82 9.11 9.13
CA PHE A 17 41.32 8.87 10.49
C PHE A 17 40.80 10.10 11.26
N SER A 18 40.72 11.26 10.61
CA SER A 18 40.29 12.52 11.25
C SER A 18 38.82 12.48 11.69
N PHE A 19 37.97 11.76 10.95
CA PHE A 19 36.57 11.53 11.32
C PHE A 19 36.48 10.72 12.61
N SER A 20 37.19 9.59 12.68
CA SER A 20 37.24 8.74 13.88
C SER A 20 37.71 9.50 15.11
N VAL A 21 38.75 10.33 14.97
CA VAL A 21 39.23 11.20 16.06
C VAL A 21 38.16 12.21 16.47
N SER A 22 37.53 12.89 15.51
CA SER A 22 36.50 13.86 15.82
C SER A 22 35.26 13.22 16.46
N LEU A 23 34.92 11.99 16.08
CA LEU A 23 33.79 11.25 16.63
C LEU A 23 33.95 10.97 18.13
N LEU A 24 35.16 10.60 18.55
CA LEU A 24 35.51 10.41 19.96
C LEU A 24 35.37 11.69 20.78
N SER A 25 35.76 12.83 20.20
CA SER A 25 35.68 14.13 20.87
C SER A 25 34.24 14.62 21.08
N GLN A 26 33.29 14.15 20.25
CA GLN A 26 31.89 14.58 20.31
C GLN A 26 30.99 13.72 21.19
N HIS A 27 31.28 12.42 21.30
CA HIS A 27 30.45 11.48 22.05
C HIS A 27 31.09 11.20 23.40
N SER A 28 30.27 11.13 24.46
CA SER A 28 30.74 10.57 25.72
C SER A 28 31.29 9.17 25.44
N ILE A 29 32.56 8.94 25.74
CA ILE A 29 33.23 7.63 25.61
C ILE A 29 32.36 6.53 26.25
N GLU A 30 31.63 6.85 27.32
CA GLU A 30 30.68 5.95 27.99
C GLU A 30 29.59 5.34 27.09
N LYS A 31 29.20 6.00 25.99
CA LYS A 31 28.22 5.47 25.02
C LYS A 31 28.85 4.50 24.01
N LEU A 32 30.16 4.57 23.80
CA LEU A 32 30.91 3.76 22.84
C LEU A 32 31.64 2.63 23.58
N GLN A 33 31.36 1.37 23.26
CA GLN A 33 32.00 0.24 23.97
C GLN A 33 33.35 -0.11 23.33
N HIS A 34 33.34 -0.55 22.08
CA HIS A 34 34.54 -0.82 21.30
C HIS A 34 34.44 -0.12 19.95
N VAL A 35 35.46 0.65 19.60
CA VAL A 35 35.54 1.31 18.28
C VAL A 35 36.71 0.72 17.51
N THR A 36 36.40 0.18 16.33
CA THR A 36 37.37 -0.31 15.35
C THR A 36 37.33 0.60 14.13
N THR A 37 38.48 1.13 13.74
CA THR A 37 38.61 2.05 12.59
C THR A 37 39.49 1.39 11.54
N THR A 38 39.07 1.37 10.28
CA THR A 38 39.79 0.65 9.24
C THR A 38 40.10 1.52 8.03
N SER A 39 41.25 1.25 7.39
CA SER A 39 41.59 1.80 6.09
C SER A 39 41.90 0.69 5.09
N LEU A 40 41.65 0.95 3.80
CA LEU A 40 42.06 0.07 2.71
C LEU A 40 43.58 0.15 2.47
N GLU A 41 44.21 1.27 2.79
CA GLU A 41 45.65 1.47 2.62
C GLU A 41 46.47 0.77 3.70
N SER A 42 47.75 0.53 3.44
CA SER A 42 48.70 0.08 4.45
C SER A 42 49.08 1.21 5.41
N GLU A 43 49.55 0.87 6.60
CA GLU A 43 49.98 1.87 7.59
C GLU A 43 51.08 2.78 7.04
N GLU A 44 52.02 2.23 6.25
CA GLU A 44 53.12 3.00 5.65
C GLU A 44 52.63 3.98 4.56
N SER A 45 51.56 3.66 3.85
CA SER A 45 50.99 4.53 2.81
C SER A 45 50.22 5.67 3.44
N ILE A 46 49.25 5.33 4.32
CA ILE A 46 48.35 6.31 4.90
C ILE A 46 49.08 7.28 5.83
N SER A 47 50.14 6.84 6.53
CA SER A 47 50.94 7.72 7.40
C SER A 47 51.70 8.81 6.65
N LYS A 48 51.77 8.76 5.31
CA LYS A 48 52.34 9.84 4.48
C LYS A 48 51.38 11.02 4.32
N HIS A 49 50.09 10.84 4.60
CA HIS A 49 49.11 11.92 4.60
C HIS A 49 49.35 12.85 5.77
N GLN A 50 49.17 14.16 5.54
CA GLN A 50 49.64 15.21 6.45
C GLN A 50 49.10 15.09 7.90
N ALA A 51 47.93 14.49 8.11
CA ALA A 51 47.26 14.39 9.42
C ALA A 51 47.06 12.94 9.94
N ALA A 52 47.31 11.93 9.11
CA ALA A 52 46.96 10.53 9.43
C ALA A 52 47.78 9.97 10.59
N GLY A 53 49.09 10.20 10.62
CA GLY A 53 49.97 9.66 11.65
C GLY A 53 49.59 10.11 13.07
N GLU A 54 49.28 11.40 13.24
CA GLU A 54 48.82 11.96 14.51
C GLU A 54 47.46 11.40 14.92
N CYS A 55 46.52 11.29 13.98
CA CYS A 55 45.21 10.70 14.24
C CYS A 55 45.32 9.24 14.69
N ILE A 56 46.12 8.41 14.00
CA ILE A 56 46.35 7.00 14.35
C ILE A 56 46.92 6.88 15.77
N GLN A 57 47.92 7.69 16.11
CA GLN A 57 48.49 7.69 17.46
C GLN A 57 47.47 8.10 18.52
N GLN A 58 46.64 9.11 18.24
CA GLN A 58 45.58 9.54 19.14
C GLN A 58 44.55 8.43 19.37
N LEU A 59 44.09 7.75 18.31
CA LEU A 59 43.12 6.66 18.42
C LEU A 59 43.67 5.50 19.27
N ARG A 60 44.90 5.05 18.99
CA ARG A 60 45.57 4.00 19.76
C ARG A 60 45.76 4.38 21.23
N LYS A 61 46.11 5.63 21.51
CA LYS A 61 46.25 6.15 22.89
C LYS A 61 44.93 6.11 23.66
N HIS A 62 43.80 6.27 22.98
CA HIS A 62 42.47 6.15 23.57
C HIS A 62 41.95 4.70 23.60
N GLY A 63 42.78 3.70 23.25
CA GLY A 63 42.45 2.28 23.34
C GLY A 63 41.65 1.74 22.15
N LEU A 64 41.57 2.47 21.04
CA LEU A 64 40.84 2.02 19.85
C LEU A 64 41.66 1.05 19.00
N THR A 65 40.95 0.16 18.31
CA THR A 65 41.56 -0.75 17.33
C THR A 65 41.67 -0.06 15.97
N VAL A 66 42.90 0.10 15.47
CA VAL A 66 43.16 0.65 14.13
C VAL A 66 43.67 -0.47 13.23
N LEU A 67 42.95 -0.77 12.15
CA LEU A 67 43.29 -1.81 11.19
C LEU A 67 43.57 -1.22 9.80
N PHE A 68 44.47 -1.86 9.06
CA PHE A 68 44.90 -1.45 7.73
C PHE A 68 44.68 -2.58 6.73
N GLN A 69 44.68 -2.26 5.44
CA GLN A 69 44.44 -3.23 4.36
C GLN A 69 43.11 -3.98 4.52
N VAL A 70 42.09 -3.28 5.02
CA VAL A 70 40.75 -3.83 5.19
C VAL A 70 39.89 -3.46 3.98
N ASP A 71 39.51 -4.46 3.21
CA ASP A 71 38.55 -4.31 2.11
C ASP A 71 37.11 -4.32 2.64
N ALA A 72 36.42 -3.19 2.47
CA ALA A 72 35.02 -3.00 2.87
C ALA A 72 34.05 -4.01 2.21
N THR A 73 34.42 -4.57 1.06
CA THR A 73 33.64 -5.59 0.36
C THR A 73 33.87 -6.99 0.92
N LYS A 74 34.82 -7.17 1.84
CA LYS A 74 35.25 -8.46 2.41
C LYS A 74 35.48 -8.41 3.92
N LEU A 75 34.67 -7.63 4.64
CA LEU A 75 34.74 -7.49 6.10
C LEU A 75 34.64 -8.85 6.82
N HIS A 76 33.80 -9.75 6.32
CA HIS A 76 33.61 -11.10 6.88
C HIS A 76 34.77 -12.07 6.60
N GLU A 77 35.67 -11.76 5.66
CA GLU A 77 36.87 -12.54 5.38
C GLU A 77 38.06 -12.07 6.23
N ASN A 78 38.03 -10.82 6.72
CA ASN A 78 39.12 -10.24 7.49
C ASN A 78 39.28 -10.94 8.86
N LEU A 79 40.51 -11.34 9.19
CA LEU A 79 40.81 -12.16 10.37
C LEU A 79 40.43 -11.50 11.70
N ASP A 80 40.54 -10.17 11.80
CA ASP A 80 40.27 -9.41 13.02
C ASP A 80 38.79 -9.04 13.17
N LEU A 81 38.01 -9.14 12.09
CA LEU A 81 36.60 -8.73 12.02
C LEU A 81 35.62 -9.90 11.92
N LYS A 82 36.01 -11.03 11.30
CA LYS A 82 35.11 -12.17 11.00
C LYS A 82 34.43 -12.79 12.22
N SER A 83 35.03 -12.66 13.41
CA SER A 83 34.49 -13.18 14.67
C SER A 83 33.83 -12.10 15.53
N LYS A 84 33.72 -10.87 15.03
CA LYS A 84 33.11 -9.72 15.73
C LYS A 84 31.81 -9.33 15.05
N THR A 85 30.92 -8.73 15.83
CA THR A 85 29.70 -8.12 15.32
C THR A 85 29.56 -6.70 15.86
N PHE A 86 28.98 -5.81 15.07
CA PHE A 86 28.91 -4.38 15.39
C PHE A 86 27.47 -3.89 15.50
N ASP A 87 27.24 -2.98 16.45
CA ASP A 87 25.98 -2.23 16.57
C ASP A 87 25.88 -1.17 15.47
N ARG A 88 27.01 -0.59 15.06
CA ARG A 88 27.09 0.43 14.01
C ARG A 88 28.23 0.13 13.05
N ILE A 89 27.93 0.13 11.76
CA ILE A 89 28.94 0.11 10.70
C ILE A 89 28.81 1.41 9.91
N ILE A 90 29.88 2.22 9.86
CA ILE A 90 29.88 3.55 9.25
C ILE A 90 30.82 3.53 8.05
N PHE A 91 30.31 3.86 6.86
CA PHE A 91 31.11 4.02 5.65
C PHE A 91 30.85 5.40 5.05
N ASN A 92 31.75 6.33 5.34
CA ASN A 92 31.63 7.71 4.88
C ASN A 92 32.30 7.89 3.52
N PHE A 93 31.55 8.45 2.57
CA PHE A 93 32.02 8.81 1.23
C PHE A 93 32.73 7.68 0.47
N PRO A 94 32.17 6.45 0.44
CA PRO A 94 32.77 5.32 -0.27
C PRO A 94 32.97 5.63 -1.75
N HIS A 95 34.10 5.23 -2.34
CA HIS A 95 34.33 5.34 -3.77
C HIS A 95 35.43 4.37 -4.25
N VAL A 96 35.38 3.95 -5.52
CA VAL A 96 36.35 2.99 -6.10
C VAL A 96 37.71 3.58 -6.51
N GLY A 97 38.03 4.81 -6.07
CA GLY A 97 39.21 5.57 -6.52
C GLY A 97 39.13 6.08 -7.97
N GLY A 98 39.99 7.05 -8.32
CA GLY A 98 40.10 7.57 -9.69
C GLY A 98 38.91 8.41 -10.20
N LYS A 99 38.63 8.36 -11.52
CA LYS A 99 37.48 9.05 -12.12
C LYS A 99 36.18 8.33 -11.71
N SER A 100 35.25 9.06 -11.11
CA SER A 100 33.97 8.53 -10.64
C SER A 100 33.24 7.73 -11.74
N ASN A 101 32.88 6.49 -11.42
CA ASN A 101 32.16 5.60 -12.31
C ASN A 101 30.94 5.04 -11.57
N ILE A 102 29.75 5.43 -12.04
CA ILE A 102 28.48 5.10 -11.37
C ILE A 102 28.28 3.58 -11.23
N LYS A 103 28.59 2.81 -12.28
CA LYS A 103 28.43 1.34 -12.25
C LYS A 103 29.35 0.70 -11.21
N LYS A 104 30.61 1.14 -11.15
CA LYS A 104 31.58 0.63 -10.17
C LYS A 104 31.23 1.04 -8.73
N ASN A 105 30.77 2.27 -8.51
CA ASN A 105 30.36 2.72 -7.17
C ASN A 105 29.07 2.02 -6.70
N ARG A 106 28.14 1.70 -7.60
CA ARG A 106 27.00 0.82 -7.30
C ARG A 106 27.47 -0.55 -6.84
N LYS A 107 28.38 -1.18 -7.61
CA LYS A 107 28.96 -2.49 -7.25
C LYS A 107 29.69 -2.46 -5.90
N LEU A 108 30.44 -1.38 -5.63
CA LEU A 108 31.09 -1.19 -4.32
C LEU A 108 30.06 -1.18 -3.17
N LEU A 109 28.97 -0.42 -3.33
CA LEU A 109 27.92 -0.38 -2.30
C LEU A 109 27.23 -1.73 -2.15
N ASP A 110 26.86 -2.37 -3.26
CA ASP A 110 26.23 -3.69 -3.29
C ASP A 110 27.08 -4.73 -2.53
N ASP A 111 28.36 -4.84 -2.89
CA ASP A 111 29.30 -5.75 -2.23
C ASP A 111 29.56 -5.38 -0.77
N PHE A 112 29.65 -4.08 -0.46
CA PHE A 112 29.79 -3.61 0.91
C PHE A 112 28.60 -4.01 1.78
N PHE A 113 27.36 -3.79 1.34
CA PHE A 113 26.18 -4.14 2.13
C PHE A 113 26.10 -5.66 2.36
N LEU A 114 26.40 -6.47 1.33
CA LEU A 114 26.50 -7.92 1.48
C LEU A 114 27.56 -8.29 2.53
N SER A 115 28.75 -7.71 2.45
CA SER A 115 29.83 -7.97 3.39
C SER A 115 29.51 -7.55 4.82
N ALA A 116 29.01 -6.32 4.98
CA ALA A 116 28.65 -5.72 6.26
C ALA A 116 27.53 -6.49 6.96
N SER A 117 26.60 -7.08 6.21
CA SER A 117 25.50 -7.88 6.77
C SER A 117 25.95 -9.06 7.62
N ASN A 118 27.16 -9.60 7.34
CA ASN A 118 27.73 -10.76 8.04
C ASN A 118 28.41 -10.40 9.36
N VAL A 119 28.77 -9.13 9.56
CA VAL A 119 29.43 -8.62 10.77
C VAL A 119 28.56 -7.59 11.51
N LEU A 120 27.28 -7.49 11.15
CA LEU A 120 26.30 -6.62 11.81
C LEU A 120 25.50 -7.41 12.85
N LYS A 121 25.28 -6.83 14.03
CA LYS A 121 24.35 -7.39 15.02
C LYS A 121 22.91 -7.36 14.48
N ALA A 122 22.03 -8.19 15.03
CA ALA A 122 20.63 -8.31 14.58
C ALA A 122 19.86 -6.97 14.53
N ASN A 123 20.09 -6.09 15.51
CA ASN A 123 19.52 -4.73 15.58
C ASN A 123 20.53 -3.63 15.21
N GLY A 124 21.63 -4.01 14.58
CA GLY A 124 22.67 -3.08 14.17
C GLY A 124 22.21 -2.18 13.01
N LYS A 125 22.88 -1.05 12.86
CA LYS A 125 22.61 -0.08 11.79
C LYS A 125 23.84 0.13 10.91
N ILE A 126 23.62 0.23 9.61
CA ILE A 126 24.65 0.64 8.65
C ILE A 126 24.41 2.09 8.26
N LEU A 127 25.44 2.93 8.40
CA LEU A 127 25.40 4.33 8.05
C LEU A 127 26.29 4.56 6.82
N VAL A 128 25.69 5.00 5.72
CA VAL A 128 26.43 5.35 4.49
C VAL A 128 26.22 6.82 4.19
N THR A 129 27.32 7.58 4.19
CA THR A 129 27.29 9.00 3.85
C THR A 129 27.74 9.22 2.41
N LEU A 130 26.95 9.93 1.62
CA LEU A 130 27.22 10.20 0.21
C LEU A 130 27.18 11.71 -0.08
N CYS A 131 27.98 12.17 -1.03
CA CYS A 131 27.96 13.58 -1.47
C CYS A 131 26.64 13.91 -2.16
N LYS A 132 26.31 15.20 -2.25
CA LYS A 132 25.05 15.71 -2.81
C LYS A 132 24.61 15.03 -4.12
N GLY A 133 23.43 14.40 -4.09
CA GLY A 133 22.81 13.77 -5.25
C GLY A 133 23.35 12.40 -5.62
N GLN A 134 24.37 11.89 -4.91
CA GLN A 134 24.92 10.56 -5.21
C GLN A 134 23.98 9.45 -4.74
N GLY A 135 23.25 9.60 -3.63
CA GLY A 135 22.38 8.55 -3.11
C GLY A 135 21.23 8.18 -4.06
N GLY A 136 20.64 9.19 -4.69
CA GLY A 136 19.45 9.06 -5.52
C GLY A 136 18.16 8.90 -4.71
N SER A 137 18.17 9.26 -3.43
CA SER A 137 16.97 9.24 -2.58
C SER A 137 16.29 10.61 -2.56
N ALA A 138 15.05 10.67 -2.09
CA ALA A 138 14.33 11.95 -1.97
C ALA A 138 14.95 12.89 -0.91
N ALA A 139 15.91 12.43 -0.10
CA ALA A 139 16.68 13.28 0.80
C ALA A 139 17.81 14.04 0.09
N ASP A 140 18.21 13.64 -1.11
CA ASP A 140 19.26 14.31 -1.87
C ASP A 140 18.79 15.67 -2.42
N GLN A 141 19.69 16.68 -2.37
CA GLN A 141 19.41 18.02 -2.89
C GLN A 141 20.55 18.54 -3.78
N PRO A 142 20.41 18.52 -5.13
CA PRO A 142 19.26 18.05 -5.89
C PRO A 142 19.18 16.52 -5.95
N MET A 143 17.95 15.99 -6.01
CA MET A 143 17.72 14.58 -6.33
C MET A 143 18.07 14.34 -7.81
N ARG A 144 19.03 13.45 -8.07
CA ARG A 144 19.41 13.07 -9.45
C ARG A 144 18.45 12.05 -10.02
N ALA A 145 18.33 12.01 -11.34
CA ALA A 145 17.64 10.93 -12.05
C ALA A 145 18.18 9.56 -11.61
N TRP A 146 17.27 8.60 -11.42
CA TRP A 146 17.58 7.27 -10.84
C TRP A 146 18.76 6.57 -11.54
N HIS A 147 18.80 6.58 -12.87
CA HIS A 147 19.87 5.94 -13.64
C HIS A 147 21.22 6.66 -13.53
N ASN A 148 21.24 7.92 -13.04
CA ASN A 148 22.43 8.77 -12.88
C ASN A 148 22.86 8.95 -11.40
N SER A 149 22.26 8.18 -10.48
CA SER A 149 22.64 8.14 -9.07
C SER A 149 23.35 6.82 -8.73
N TRP A 150 23.78 6.65 -7.49
CA TRP A 150 24.35 5.41 -6.97
C TRP A 150 23.31 4.47 -6.39
N GLN A 151 22.01 4.85 -6.43
CA GLN A 151 20.88 3.99 -6.09
C GLN A 151 21.06 3.29 -4.74
N VAL A 152 21.51 4.03 -3.72
CA VAL A 152 21.99 3.45 -2.45
C VAL A 152 20.94 2.55 -1.79
N VAL A 153 19.65 2.90 -1.89
CA VAL A 153 18.55 2.08 -1.37
C VAL A 153 18.41 0.76 -2.13
N SER A 154 18.59 0.77 -3.46
CA SER A 154 18.57 -0.47 -4.26
C SER A 154 19.75 -1.37 -3.98
N MET A 155 20.94 -0.82 -3.76
CA MET A 155 22.13 -1.62 -3.44
C MET A 155 22.00 -2.24 -2.04
N ALA A 156 21.45 -1.49 -1.08
CA ALA A 156 21.16 -2.00 0.26
C ALA A 156 20.08 -3.10 0.25
N ALA A 157 19.03 -2.96 -0.57
CA ALA A 157 17.94 -3.93 -0.66
C ALA A 157 18.41 -5.31 -1.15
N ASN A 158 19.43 -5.38 -2.01
CA ASN A 158 20.01 -6.66 -2.44
C ASN A 158 20.64 -7.47 -1.28
N ALA A 159 20.99 -6.80 -0.19
CA ALA A 159 21.59 -7.40 1.00
C ALA A 159 20.64 -7.46 2.21
N GLY A 160 19.33 -7.27 2.01
CA GLY A 160 18.34 -7.42 3.08
C GLY A 160 18.16 -6.18 3.97
N PHE A 161 18.41 -4.98 3.44
CA PHE A 161 18.27 -3.73 4.21
C PHE A 161 17.16 -2.82 3.67
N ILE A 162 16.46 -2.16 4.60
CA ILE A 162 15.59 -1.01 4.32
C ILE A 162 16.24 0.29 4.79
N LEU A 163 15.94 1.39 4.13
CA LEU A 163 16.34 2.72 4.58
C LEU A 163 15.42 3.14 5.72
N ARG A 164 15.96 3.39 6.92
CA ARG A 164 15.19 3.85 8.07
C ARG A 164 15.13 5.36 8.16
N ARG A 165 16.25 6.01 7.83
CA ARG A 165 16.42 7.46 7.97
C ARG A 165 17.44 7.97 6.96
N ALA A 166 17.22 9.19 6.49
CA ALA A 166 18.21 9.94 5.72
C ALA A 166 18.31 11.34 6.31
N VAL A 167 19.50 11.75 6.72
CA VAL A 167 19.73 13.06 7.33
C VAL A 167 20.90 13.78 6.68
N PRO A 168 20.90 15.12 6.64
CA PRO A 168 22.06 15.89 6.24
C PRO A 168 23.29 15.52 7.09
N PHE A 169 24.42 15.28 6.44
CA PHE A 169 25.69 15.10 7.12
C PHE A 169 26.19 16.45 7.62
N GLN A 170 26.27 16.61 8.94
CA GLN A 170 26.69 17.84 9.58
C GLN A 170 28.20 17.88 9.75
N THR A 171 28.94 18.19 8.68
CA THR A 171 30.42 18.29 8.72
C THR A 171 30.91 19.16 9.87
N ASN A 172 30.25 20.30 10.12
CA ASN A 172 30.64 21.26 11.17
C ASN A 172 30.49 20.73 12.60
N SER A 173 29.72 19.65 12.80
CA SER A 173 29.68 18.97 14.09
C SER A 173 31.03 18.32 14.38
N TYR A 174 31.71 17.80 13.36
CA TYR A 174 32.99 17.12 13.50
C TYR A 174 34.17 18.09 13.37
N VAL A 175 34.50 18.80 14.45
CA VAL A 175 35.52 19.88 14.47
C VAL A 175 36.88 19.46 13.91
N GLN A 176 37.31 18.22 14.14
CA GLN A 176 38.61 17.72 13.68
C GLN A 176 38.54 17.01 12.33
N TYR A 177 37.34 16.83 11.75
CA TYR A 177 37.18 16.07 10.52
C TYR A 177 37.65 16.88 9.31
N ASN A 178 38.52 16.25 8.52
CA ASN A 178 38.96 16.74 7.24
C ASN A 178 38.61 15.70 6.16
N SER A 179 37.92 16.13 5.10
CA SER A 179 37.73 15.25 3.94
C SER A 179 39.06 15.10 3.19
N THR A 180 39.42 13.87 2.81
CA THR A 180 40.61 13.56 2.00
C THR A 180 40.31 12.48 0.97
N GLY A 181 41.17 12.29 -0.03
CA GLY A 181 40.97 11.24 -1.05
C GLY A 181 40.31 11.71 -2.35
N PHE A 182 40.21 13.01 -2.62
CA PHE A 182 39.70 13.49 -3.91
C PHE A 182 40.56 12.97 -5.07
N ARG A 183 39.99 12.11 -5.92
CA ARG A 183 40.71 11.36 -6.97
C ARG A 183 41.86 10.52 -6.41
N SER A 184 41.72 10.01 -5.20
CA SER A 184 42.75 9.24 -4.48
C SER A 184 44.06 10.03 -4.34
N GLN A 185 43.92 11.29 -3.90
CA GLN A 185 45.01 12.21 -3.55
C GLN A 185 44.79 12.74 -2.13
N ASP A 186 45.84 13.27 -1.50
CA ASP A 186 45.76 13.99 -0.22
C ASP A 186 45.12 15.39 -0.40
N LYS A 187 43.87 15.39 -0.88
CA LYS A 187 43.09 16.59 -1.20
C LYS A 187 41.63 16.37 -0.80
N GLY A 188 41.03 17.40 -0.22
CA GLY A 188 39.63 17.37 0.18
C GLY A 188 38.63 17.46 -0.96
N PHE A 189 37.39 17.05 -0.65
CA PHE A 189 36.24 17.09 -1.54
C PHE A 189 35.06 17.78 -0.85
N HIS A 190 34.06 18.21 -1.63
CA HIS A 190 32.91 18.92 -1.07
C HIS A 190 31.99 17.97 -0.29
N THR A 191 31.77 18.30 0.99
CA THR A 191 30.83 17.62 1.89
C THR A 191 29.50 18.38 2.05
N GLU A 192 29.38 19.58 1.46
CA GLU A 192 28.17 20.38 1.49
C GLU A 192 26.97 19.60 0.92
N ARG A 193 25.87 19.58 1.68
CA ARG A 193 24.63 18.84 1.35
C ARG A 193 24.84 17.34 1.14
N ALA A 194 25.89 16.77 1.73
CA ALA A 194 26.00 15.33 1.86
C ALA A 194 24.86 14.77 2.73
N VAL A 195 24.49 13.52 2.49
CA VAL A 195 23.40 12.84 3.19
C VAL A 195 23.91 11.54 3.77
N THR A 196 23.68 11.35 5.07
CA THR A 196 23.88 10.08 5.76
C THR A 196 22.60 9.26 5.73
N HIS A 197 22.67 8.09 5.12
CA HIS A 197 21.60 7.11 5.00
C HIS A 197 21.80 6.03 6.07
N VAL A 198 20.77 5.80 6.88
CA VAL A 198 20.78 4.83 7.98
C VAL A 198 19.92 3.64 7.60
N PHE A 199 20.55 2.48 7.48
CA PHE A 199 19.94 1.23 7.05
C PHE A 199 19.81 0.26 8.22
N GLU A 200 18.72 -0.51 8.19
CA GLU A 200 18.44 -1.58 9.15
C GLU A 200 18.05 -2.84 8.40
N LYS A 201 18.41 -3.99 8.98
CA LYS A 201 17.99 -5.28 8.44
C LYS A 201 16.47 -5.42 8.60
N ALA A 202 15.83 -6.01 7.59
CA ALA A 202 14.41 -6.35 7.61
C ALA A 202 14.18 -7.68 6.88
N GLU A 203 12.98 -8.23 7.02
CA GLU A 203 12.62 -9.47 6.37
C GLU A 203 12.57 -9.27 4.84
N MET A 204 13.10 -10.24 4.09
CA MET A 204 12.99 -10.25 2.64
C MET A 204 11.57 -10.65 2.25
N VAL A 205 11.03 -10.01 1.20
CA VAL A 205 9.79 -10.48 0.60
C VAL A 205 9.99 -11.91 0.07
N PRO A 206 9.15 -12.88 0.49
CA PRO A 206 9.25 -14.25 0.02
C PRO A 206 8.78 -14.33 -1.44
N VAL A 207 9.46 -15.16 -2.23
CA VAL A 207 9.01 -15.54 -3.58
C VAL A 207 8.40 -16.93 -3.48
N PRO A 208 7.10 -17.11 -3.75
CA PRO A 208 6.51 -18.43 -3.77
C PRO A 208 7.07 -19.24 -4.95
N ASP A 209 7.33 -20.52 -4.73
CA ASP A 209 7.48 -21.45 -5.86
C ASP A 209 6.11 -21.71 -6.53
N GLN A 210 6.11 -22.27 -7.74
CA GLN A 210 4.87 -22.54 -8.49
C GLN A 210 3.94 -23.53 -7.81
N THR A 211 4.46 -24.46 -6.99
CA THR A 211 3.67 -25.44 -6.24
C THR A 211 3.11 -24.86 -4.93
N SER A 212 3.68 -23.77 -4.46
CA SER A 212 3.40 -23.07 -3.21
C SER A 212 2.64 -21.77 -3.41
N VAL A 213 1.96 -21.58 -4.55
CA VAL A 213 1.03 -20.46 -4.77
C VAL A 213 -0.13 -20.60 -3.77
N ARG A 214 0.09 -20.08 -2.56
CA ARG A 214 -0.87 -20.11 -1.45
C ARG A 214 -1.92 -19.04 -1.70
N HIS A 215 -3.16 -19.33 -1.34
CA HIS A 215 -4.24 -18.37 -1.52
C HIS A 215 -4.06 -17.19 -0.56
N TYR A 216 -3.83 -16.00 -1.13
CA TYR A 216 -3.61 -14.75 -0.40
C TYR A 216 -4.66 -14.49 0.68
N LEU A 217 -5.95 -14.63 0.34
CA LEU A 217 -7.05 -14.38 1.26
C LEU A 217 -7.08 -15.37 2.43
N SER A 218 -6.85 -16.66 2.21
CA SER A 218 -6.89 -17.64 3.32
C SER A 218 -5.76 -17.38 4.32
N ASN A 219 -4.57 -17.02 3.85
CA ASN A 219 -3.47 -16.60 4.71
C ASN A 219 -3.80 -15.32 5.50
N LYS A 220 -4.50 -14.36 4.90
CA LYS A 220 -4.94 -13.13 5.60
C LYS A 220 -5.99 -13.43 6.66
N VAL A 221 -7.05 -14.15 6.29
CA VAL A 221 -8.19 -14.46 7.17
C VAL A 221 -7.74 -15.26 8.38
N ASN A 222 -6.95 -16.30 8.15
CA ASN A 222 -6.59 -17.23 9.22
C ASN A 222 -5.66 -16.62 10.28
N ARG A 223 -5.00 -15.48 10.00
CA ARG A 223 -4.16 -14.77 10.99
C ARG A 223 -4.94 -14.06 12.09
N ARG A 224 -6.21 -13.66 11.82
CA ARG A 224 -7.07 -12.94 12.79
C ARG A 224 -6.40 -11.72 13.48
N LEU A 225 -5.51 -11.01 12.79
CA LEU A 225 -4.80 -9.84 13.35
C LEU A 225 -5.76 -8.79 13.92
N HIS A 226 -6.92 -8.61 13.28
CA HIS A 226 -7.95 -7.65 13.72
C HIS A 226 -8.61 -8.01 15.07
N GLU A 227 -8.42 -9.23 15.58
CA GLU A 227 -8.87 -9.67 16.91
C GLU A 227 -7.79 -9.49 17.99
N GLU A 228 -6.54 -9.21 17.61
CA GLU A 228 -5.44 -9.08 18.56
C GLU A 228 -5.55 -7.80 19.38
N ALA A 229 -5.30 -7.92 20.69
CA ALA A 229 -5.28 -6.78 21.59
C ALA A 229 -4.19 -5.78 21.16
N GLY A 230 -4.58 -4.51 21.03
CA GLY A 230 -3.70 -3.44 20.55
C GLY A 230 -3.66 -3.28 19.02
N HIS A 231 -4.31 -4.17 18.25
CA HIS A 231 -4.51 -3.92 16.83
C HIS A 231 -5.49 -2.74 16.62
N PRO A 232 -5.25 -1.82 15.67
CA PRO A 232 -6.09 -0.65 15.45
C PRO A 232 -7.57 -0.98 15.28
N VAL A 233 -7.90 -1.95 14.43
CA VAL A 233 -9.29 -2.41 14.23
C VAL A 233 -9.93 -2.91 15.52
N CYS A 234 -9.20 -3.69 16.33
CA CYS A 234 -9.73 -4.20 17.59
C CYS A 234 -10.01 -3.05 18.57
N GLU A 235 -9.09 -2.10 18.68
CA GLU A 235 -9.20 -0.98 19.62
C GLU A 235 -10.27 0.03 19.20
N VAL A 236 -10.38 0.34 17.91
CA VAL A 236 -11.44 1.20 17.38
C VAL A 236 -12.81 0.54 17.56
N ARG A 237 -12.94 -0.75 17.22
CA ARG A 237 -14.17 -1.52 17.45
C ARG A 237 -14.58 -1.45 18.92
N ARG A 238 -13.65 -1.76 19.84
CA ARG A 238 -13.91 -1.77 21.29
C ARG A 238 -14.40 -0.40 21.79
N GLN A 239 -13.77 0.69 21.35
CA GLN A 239 -14.17 2.05 21.72
C GLN A 239 -15.56 2.41 21.21
N LEU A 240 -15.90 2.02 19.97
CA LEU A 240 -17.23 2.22 19.41
C LEU A 240 -18.28 1.42 20.19
N GLU A 241 -18.03 0.14 20.45
CA GLU A 241 -18.94 -0.75 21.19
C GLU A 241 -19.17 -0.23 22.62
N GLU A 242 -18.11 0.12 23.36
CA GLU A 242 -18.21 0.64 24.73
C GLU A 242 -19.03 1.93 24.80
N ARG A 243 -18.79 2.87 23.88
CA ARG A 243 -19.50 4.16 23.86
C ARG A 243 -20.97 3.98 23.53
N LEU A 244 -21.27 3.16 22.52
CA LEU A 244 -22.65 2.93 22.10
C LEU A 244 -23.46 2.18 23.17
N VAL A 245 -22.83 1.28 23.95
CA VAL A 245 -23.47 0.58 25.08
C VAL A 245 -23.76 1.51 26.26
N THR A 246 -22.93 2.52 26.53
CA THR A 246 -23.11 3.42 27.68
C THR A 246 -24.23 4.47 27.53
N SER A 247 -25.04 4.41 26.46
CA SER A 247 -26.13 5.36 26.24
C SER A 247 -27.36 5.04 27.12
N ASP A 248 -27.75 5.99 27.98
CA ASP A 248 -28.79 5.79 29.00
C ASP A 248 -30.13 5.30 28.40
N GLY A 249 -30.61 4.14 28.86
CA GLY A 249 -31.95 3.62 28.57
C GLY A 249 -32.11 2.82 27.28
N ILE A 250 -31.01 2.49 26.58
CA ILE A 250 -31.04 1.70 25.34
C ILE A 250 -30.48 0.30 25.60
N GLU A 251 -31.27 -0.73 25.25
CA GLU A 251 -30.82 -2.12 25.30
C GLU A 251 -29.94 -2.40 24.08
N VAL A 252 -28.64 -2.64 24.29
CA VAL A 252 -27.68 -2.90 23.22
C VAL A 252 -27.25 -4.37 23.24
N GLN A 253 -27.39 -5.05 22.11
CA GLN A 253 -26.86 -6.39 21.88
C GLN A 253 -25.64 -6.32 20.96
N LEU A 254 -24.51 -6.87 21.44
CA LEU A 254 -23.29 -7.00 20.67
C LEU A 254 -23.21 -8.39 20.02
N VAL A 255 -22.99 -8.42 18.71
CA VAL A 255 -22.84 -9.63 17.90
C VAL A 255 -21.50 -9.58 17.17
N THR A 256 -20.70 -10.64 17.28
CA THR A 256 -19.49 -10.80 16.47
C THR A 256 -19.69 -11.94 15.49
N VAL A 257 -19.68 -11.61 14.20
CA VAL A 257 -19.81 -12.58 13.11
C VAL A 257 -18.42 -12.98 12.64
N ARG A 258 -18.12 -14.27 12.74
CA ARG A 258 -16.79 -14.80 12.39
C ARG A 258 -16.83 -15.59 11.10
N THR A 259 -15.80 -15.40 10.28
CA THR A 259 -15.51 -16.31 9.16
C THR A 259 -14.91 -17.61 9.71
N PRO A 260 -15.37 -18.80 9.25
CA PRO A 260 -14.72 -20.06 9.56
C PRO A 260 -13.25 -20.07 9.11
N ILE A 261 -12.43 -20.90 9.78
CA ILE A 261 -11.05 -21.13 9.33
C ILE A 261 -11.09 -21.73 7.92
N LEU A 262 -10.44 -21.05 6.97
CA LEU A 262 -10.37 -21.49 5.59
C LEU A 262 -9.33 -22.60 5.49
N ARG A 263 -9.81 -23.85 5.45
CA ARG A 263 -8.97 -25.07 5.40
C ARG A 263 -8.43 -25.37 4.00
N GLN A 264 -9.07 -24.86 2.96
CA GLN A 264 -8.64 -24.99 1.58
C GLN A 264 -8.46 -23.61 0.94
N PRO A 265 -7.53 -23.50 -0.02
CA PRO A 265 -7.64 -22.59 -1.14
C PRO A 265 -9.08 -22.21 -1.51
N LEU A 266 -9.40 -20.92 -1.50
CA LEU A 266 -10.61 -20.45 -2.15
C LEU A 266 -10.40 -20.56 -3.66
N GLU A 267 -10.88 -21.66 -4.24
CA GLU A 267 -11.06 -21.73 -5.69
C GLU A 267 -12.28 -20.88 -6.03
N TRP A 268 -12.02 -19.72 -6.63
CA TRP A 268 -13.08 -18.92 -7.21
C TRP A 268 -13.70 -19.77 -8.33
N SER A 269 -14.85 -20.38 -8.08
CA SER A 269 -15.55 -21.14 -9.10
C SER A 269 -15.78 -20.20 -10.28
N GLY A 270 -15.21 -20.49 -11.44
CA GLY A 270 -15.36 -19.72 -12.68
C GLY A 270 -16.80 -19.66 -13.23
N LYS A 271 -17.79 -20.07 -12.43
CA LYS A 271 -19.19 -19.81 -12.67
C LYS A 271 -19.50 -18.42 -12.13
N SER A 272 -19.61 -17.46 -13.03
CA SER A 272 -20.49 -16.31 -12.80
C SER A 272 -21.75 -16.80 -12.08
N ALA A 273 -22.14 -16.13 -10.99
CA ALA A 273 -23.31 -16.42 -10.19
C ALA A 273 -24.62 -16.25 -11.00
N MET A 274 -24.83 -17.10 -11.98
CA MET A 274 -26.04 -17.18 -12.81
C MET A 274 -26.59 -18.61 -12.93
N SER A 275 -26.07 -19.60 -12.20
CA SER A 275 -26.75 -20.90 -12.12
C SER A 275 -26.31 -21.77 -10.94
N SER A 276 -27.01 -21.64 -9.81
CA SER A 276 -27.44 -22.81 -9.03
C SER A 276 -28.76 -22.47 -8.31
N PRO A 277 -29.73 -23.40 -8.24
CA PRO A 277 -31.07 -23.11 -7.75
C PRO A 277 -31.19 -23.39 -6.25
N VAL A 278 -31.43 -22.35 -5.44
CA VAL A 278 -32.15 -22.49 -4.17
C VAL A 278 -33.26 -21.46 -4.13
N MET A 279 -34.44 -21.95 -3.80
CA MET A 279 -35.75 -21.37 -4.04
C MET A 279 -36.12 -20.24 -3.06
N SER A 280 -36.82 -19.26 -3.64
CA SER A 280 -37.95 -18.49 -3.10
C SER A 280 -37.77 -17.76 -1.75
N SER A 281 -37.55 -16.45 -1.83
CA SER A 281 -38.60 -15.46 -1.47
C SER A 281 -38.14 -14.03 -1.74
N ALA A 282 -38.13 -13.64 -3.02
CA ALA A 282 -38.29 -12.26 -3.48
C ALA A 282 -38.63 -12.31 -4.99
N GLN A 283 -39.90 -12.55 -5.29
CA GLN A 283 -40.39 -12.58 -6.65
C GLN A 283 -40.34 -11.20 -7.31
N ARG A 284 -39.88 -11.17 -8.56
CA ARG A 284 -40.24 -10.24 -9.65
C ARG A 284 -39.99 -8.74 -9.42
N VAL A 285 -38.93 -8.23 -10.04
CA VAL A 285 -38.95 -6.94 -10.74
C VAL A 285 -38.35 -7.12 -12.13
N GLU A 286 -39.10 -7.81 -12.99
CA GLU A 286 -38.99 -7.67 -14.45
C GLU A 286 -40.41 -7.41 -14.95
N LYS A 287 -40.75 -6.12 -15.03
CA LYS A 287 -41.81 -5.51 -15.86
C LYS A 287 -42.12 -4.13 -15.28
N LEU A 288 -41.50 -3.11 -15.88
CA LEU A 288 -42.07 -1.79 -16.12
C LEU A 288 -41.06 -1.01 -16.96
N CYS A 289 -41.18 -1.16 -18.28
CA CYS A 289 -40.83 -0.19 -19.31
C CYS A 289 -41.40 -0.73 -20.63
N ILE A 290 -42.65 -0.37 -20.94
CA ILE A 290 -43.13 -0.26 -22.32
C ILE A 290 -43.43 1.22 -22.50
N SER A 291 -42.70 1.88 -23.40
CA SER A 291 -43.26 2.52 -24.60
C SER A 291 -42.17 3.41 -25.20
N ASP A 292 -41.58 2.95 -26.30
CA ASP A 292 -40.87 3.79 -27.25
C ASP A 292 -41.86 4.82 -27.80
N SER A 293 -41.52 6.10 -27.68
CA SER A 293 -42.12 7.16 -28.49
C SER A 293 -40.99 7.86 -29.22
N GLU A 294 -40.89 7.54 -30.51
CA GLU A 294 -40.11 8.23 -31.53
C GLU A 294 -40.47 9.72 -31.56
N VAL A 295 -39.47 10.59 -31.59
CA VAL A 295 -39.61 11.92 -32.18
C VAL A 295 -38.40 12.20 -33.06
N ALA A 296 -38.69 12.35 -34.34
CA ALA A 296 -37.78 12.73 -35.42
C ALA A 296 -37.20 14.13 -35.18
N ILE A 297 -35.94 14.33 -35.56
CA ILE A 297 -35.39 15.67 -35.78
C ILE A 297 -35.28 15.86 -37.28
N GLU A 298 -36.20 16.67 -37.80
CA GLU A 298 -36.19 17.21 -39.14
C GLU A 298 -35.07 18.24 -39.31
N THR A 299 -34.41 18.14 -40.46
CA THR A 299 -33.54 19.16 -41.04
C THR A 299 -34.39 20.29 -41.61
N GLU A 300 -34.11 21.54 -41.26
CA GLU A 300 -34.48 22.70 -42.09
C GLU A 300 -33.30 23.65 -42.26
N ASP A 301 -33.09 23.97 -43.54
CA ASP A 301 -32.13 24.90 -44.12
C ASP A 301 -32.79 26.28 -44.36
N THR A 302 -31.95 27.27 -44.66
CA THR A 302 -32.22 28.63 -45.19
C THR A 302 -32.50 29.75 -44.14
N SER A 303 -31.99 30.98 -44.21
CA SER A 303 -31.11 31.68 -45.17
C SER A 303 -30.60 33.04 -44.63
N SER A 304 -29.41 33.45 -45.09
CA SER A 304 -28.86 34.82 -45.31
C SER A 304 -28.84 35.85 -44.15
N VAL A 305 -27.74 36.57 -43.88
CA VAL A 305 -27.23 37.72 -44.68
C VAL A 305 -25.72 37.94 -44.47
N THR A 306 -25.11 38.49 -45.52
CA THR A 306 -23.70 38.73 -45.87
C THR A 306 -22.97 39.89 -45.17
N HIS A 307 -21.64 39.73 -45.01
CA HIS A 307 -20.52 40.65 -45.40
C HIS A 307 -19.33 40.52 -44.44
N ASP A 308 -18.05 40.68 -44.78
CA ASP A 308 -17.23 40.49 -45.98
C ASP A 308 -15.76 40.52 -45.46
N LYS A 309 -14.88 39.70 -46.04
CA LYS A 309 -13.40 39.78 -46.15
C LYS A 309 -12.53 40.32 -45.00
N SER A 310 -11.52 39.55 -44.59
CA SER A 310 -10.19 39.52 -45.26
C SER A 310 -9.11 38.74 -44.49
N THR A 311 -8.59 37.69 -45.15
CA THR A 311 -7.18 37.23 -45.29
C THR A 311 -6.26 37.08 -44.06
N CYS A 312 -5.83 35.85 -43.73
CA CYS A 312 -4.63 35.11 -44.22
C CYS A 312 -3.30 35.61 -43.64
N SER A 313 -2.29 34.80 -43.30
CA SER A 313 -2.04 33.36 -43.38
C SER A 313 -0.68 33.05 -42.74
N HIS A 314 -0.52 31.78 -42.30
CA HIS A 314 0.68 30.91 -42.31
C HIS A 314 2.07 31.46 -41.94
N ARG A 315 2.70 30.94 -40.88
CA ARG A 315 3.44 29.64 -40.79
C ARG A 315 4.64 29.58 -41.74
N CYS A 316 5.86 29.49 -41.16
CA CYS A 316 6.98 28.57 -41.49
C CYS A 316 8.31 29.14 -40.94
N THR A 317 8.94 28.51 -39.94
CA THR A 317 10.02 27.49 -39.99
C THR A 317 11.45 28.00 -40.27
N ARG A 318 12.35 27.47 -39.43
CA ARG A 318 13.77 27.11 -39.65
C ARG A 318 14.84 28.22 -39.64
N GLY A 319 15.89 27.94 -38.85
CA GLY A 319 17.24 27.86 -39.39
C GLY A 319 18.27 28.84 -38.84
N ASP A 320 19.05 28.35 -37.87
CA ASP A 320 20.51 28.40 -37.84
C ASP A 320 21.30 29.73 -37.69
N THR A 321 22.00 29.76 -36.55
CA THR A 321 23.45 30.01 -36.36
C THR A 321 24.05 31.41 -36.51
N ALA A 322 25.04 31.62 -35.61
CA ALA A 322 26.16 32.56 -35.66
C ALA A 322 25.76 34.04 -35.45
N THR A 323 26.43 34.89 -34.68
CA THR A 323 27.78 34.96 -34.08
C THR A 323 27.80 36.30 -33.33
N GLY A 324 28.69 36.47 -32.36
CA GLY A 324 29.24 37.81 -32.06
C GLY A 324 29.21 38.20 -30.60
N ASP A 325 30.39 38.08 -29.99
CA ASP A 325 30.85 38.82 -28.83
C ASP A 325 30.56 40.33 -28.93
N ASP A 326 30.30 41.03 -27.82
CA ASP A 326 31.36 41.68 -27.03
C ASP A 326 30.80 42.70 -26.03
N THR A 327 31.31 42.56 -24.80
CA THR A 327 31.67 43.60 -23.81
C THR A 327 30.82 44.87 -23.58
N SER A 328 30.52 45.08 -22.29
CA SER A 328 30.83 46.28 -21.46
C SER A 328 29.67 46.89 -20.66
N THR A 329 29.84 46.81 -19.34
CA THR A 329 29.19 47.53 -18.22
C THR A 329 29.61 49.02 -18.17
N PRO A 330 29.15 49.88 -17.22
CA PRO A 330 27.97 49.89 -16.33
C PRO A 330 27.22 51.26 -16.31
N ASP A 331 26.30 51.39 -15.34
CA ASP A 331 25.76 52.62 -14.71
C ASP A 331 24.61 53.37 -15.38
N HIS A 332 23.38 53.18 -14.86
CA HIS A 332 22.72 54.18 -14.00
C HIS A 332 21.31 53.75 -13.60
N ILE A 333 21.03 53.81 -12.29
CA ILE A 333 19.70 53.80 -11.67
C ILE A 333 19.07 55.19 -11.91
N PRO A 334 17.77 55.30 -12.25
CA PRO A 334 16.80 55.71 -11.23
C PRO A 334 15.48 54.92 -11.23
N THR A 335 15.05 54.67 -9.99
CA THR A 335 13.69 54.43 -9.47
C THR A 335 12.51 54.83 -10.36
N CYS A 336 11.53 53.92 -10.50
CA CYS A 336 10.11 54.27 -10.60
C CYS A 336 9.25 53.16 -9.99
N ASP A 337 8.46 53.56 -8.99
CA ASP A 337 7.30 52.84 -8.46
C ASP A 337 6.30 52.53 -9.58
N HIS A 338 5.91 51.25 -9.70
CA HIS A 338 4.62 50.91 -10.26
C HIS A 338 3.97 49.79 -9.46
N LYS A 339 2.90 50.17 -8.75
CA LYS A 339 1.79 49.29 -8.39
C LYS A 339 1.29 48.61 -9.67
N SER A 340 1.41 47.29 -9.75
CA SER A 340 0.57 46.47 -10.63
C SER A 340 -0.19 45.46 -9.79
N THR A 341 -1.48 45.75 -9.67
CA THR A 341 -2.53 44.77 -9.42
C THR A 341 -2.47 43.70 -10.49
N HIS A 342 -1.96 42.51 -10.16
CA HIS A 342 -2.27 41.31 -10.91
C HIS A 342 -3.47 40.63 -10.25
N GLN A 343 -4.62 40.78 -10.89
CA GLN A 343 -5.69 39.79 -10.83
C GLN A 343 -5.10 38.44 -11.24
N GLU A 344 -4.84 37.58 -10.26
CA GLU A 344 -4.77 36.15 -10.51
C GLU A 344 -6.19 35.70 -10.89
N THR A 345 -6.41 35.51 -12.19
CA THR A 345 -7.44 34.61 -12.68
C THR A 345 -7.09 33.21 -12.19
N SER A 346 -7.56 32.89 -10.98
CA SER A 346 -7.64 31.51 -10.51
C SER A 346 -8.58 30.76 -11.45
N VAL A 347 -8.00 29.98 -12.35
CA VAL A 347 -8.72 28.91 -13.01
C VAL A 347 -9.01 27.89 -11.90
N HIS A 348 -10.21 27.97 -11.34
CA HIS A 348 -10.80 26.93 -10.53
C HIS A 348 -10.90 25.66 -11.38
N VAL A 349 -9.84 24.84 -11.38
CA VAL A 349 -9.96 23.43 -11.76
C VAL A 349 -10.62 22.74 -10.59
N SER A 350 -11.94 22.87 -10.55
CA SER A 350 -12.83 22.02 -9.78
C SER A 350 -12.65 20.58 -10.28
N THR A 351 -11.75 19.82 -9.63
CA THR A 351 -11.72 18.37 -9.78
C THR A 351 -12.88 17.81 -8.99
N HIS A 352 -14.08 17.87 -9.57
CA HIS A 352 -15.20 17.03 -9.15
C HIS A 352 -14.84 15.58 -9.51
N VAL A 353 -14.12 14.91 -8.62
CA VAL A 353 -13.98 13.46 -8.66
C VAL A 353 -15.31 12.89 -8.16
N HIS A 354 -16.22 12.60 -9.09
CA HIS A 354 -17.31 11.67 -8.82
C HIS A 354 -16.71 10.28 -8.58
N GLN A 355 -16.42 9.95 -7.32
CA GLN A 355 -16.31 8.57 -6.88
C GLN A 355 -17.72 7.96 -6.91
N CYS A 356 -18.09 7.42 -8.07
CA CYS A 356 -19.29 6.61 -8.21
C CYS A 356 -19.12 5.34 -7.36
N TYR A 357 -20.09 5.14 -6.46
CA TYR A 357 -20.35 3.89 -5.79
C TYR A 357 -20.48 2.76 -6.82
N TYR A 358 -19.55 1.81 -6.81
CA TYR A 358 -19.68 0.57 -7.58
C TYR A 358 -20.63 -0.37 -6.81
N LEU A 359 -21.93 -0.14 -6.99
CA LEU A 359 -22.93 -1.20 -6.87
C LEU A 359 -22.97 -1.89 -8.24
N GLY A 360 -22.65 -3.18 -8.27
CA GLY A 360 -22.52 -3.92 -9.52
C GLY A 360 -23.82 -3.92 -10.33
N SER A 361 -23.75 -3.49 -11.59
CA SER A 361 -24.38 -4.15 -12.75
C SER A 361 -24.31 -3.29 -14.03
N ARG A 362 -23.70 -3.84 -15.09
CA ARG A 362 -24.26 -4.08 -16.44
C ARG A 362 -23.15 -4.24 -17.49
N ASN A 363 -23.08 -5.44 -18.08
CA ASN A 363 -22.48 -5.70 -19.39
C ASN A 363 -23.41 -5.18 -20.50
N PRO A 364 -22.89 -4.64 -21.62
CA PRO A 364 -23.68 -4.50 -22.83
C PRO A 364 -23.76 -5.83 -23.57
N LEU A 365 -24.96 -6.41 -23.68
CA LEU A 365 -25.26 -7.53 -24.58
C LEU A 365 -25.59 -6.98 -25.97
N SER A 366 -24.80 -7.39 -26.97
CA SER A 366 -25.16 -7.30 -28.38
C SER A 366 -26.15 -8.43 -28.72
N CYS A 367 -27.34 -8.07 -29.15
CA CYS A 367 -28.29 -8.99 -29.78
C CYS A 367 -27.86 -9.22 -31.24
N TYR A 368 -27.81 -10.49 -31.68
CA TYR A 368 -28.45 -11.04 -32.88
C TYR A 368 -27.79 -12.38 -33.28
N GLY A 369 -28.61 -13.41 -33.38
CA GLY A 369 -28.41 -14.55 -34.29
C GLY A 369 -29.79 -14.95 -34.83
N PRO A 370 -29.92 -16.02 -35.63
CA PRO A 370 -28.99 -16.69 -36.54
C PRO A 370 -29.59 -16.79 -37.98
N ILE A 371 -28.92 -17.45 -38.95
CA ILE A 371 -29.54 -18.34 -39.97
C ILE A 371 -28.44 -19.05 -40.82
N VAL A 372 -28.34 -20.37 -40.61
CA VAL A 372 -28.20 -21.52 -41.55
C VAL A 372 -27.30 -21.43 -42.81
N LYS A 373 -26.29 -22.33 -42.94
CA LYS A 373 -26.29 -23.50 -43.87
C LYS A 373 -24.97 -24.30 -43.91
N ASP A 374 -25.15 -25.60 -43.76
CA ASP A 374 -24.38 -26.81 -44.15
C ASP A 374 -23.07 -26.68 -44.96
N HIS A 375 -22.03 -27.44 -44.57
CA HIS A 375 -21.63 -28.67 -45.29
C HIS A 375 -20.35 -29.35 -44.74
N HIS A 376 -20.50 -30.67 -44.48
CA HIS A 376 -19.62 -31.82 -44.78
C HIS A 376 -18.14 -31.96 -44.34
N ASN A 377 -17.91 -33.13 -43.70
CA ASN A 377 -16.85 -34.14 -43.87
C ASN A 377 -15.47 -33.99 -43.17
N ILE A 378 -15.31 -34.71 -42.04
CA ILE A 378 -14.48 -35.94 -41.80
C ILE A 378 -13.23 -36.14 -42.72
N PRO A 379 -12.05 -36.68 -42.26
CA PRO A 379 -11.82 -37.57 -41.09
C PRO A 379 -10.61 -37.32 -40.17
N GLU A 380 -10.68 -38.06 -39.06
CA GLU A 380 -9.64 -38.60 -38.18
C GLU A 380 -8.27 -38.89 -38.82
N THR A 381 -7.21 -38.71 -38.03
CA THR A 381 -6.13 -39.70 -37.93
C THR A 381 -5.51 -39.69 -36.53
N SER A 382 -5.38 -40.90 -36.01
CA SER A 382 -4.73 -41.35 -34.79
C SER A 382 -3.19 -41.44 -34.97
N LEU A 383 -2.53 -41.85 -33.87
CA LEU A 383 -1.14 -42.34 -33.70
C LEU A 383 -0.27 -41.37 -32.88
N VAL A 384 0.53 -41.77 -31.89
CA VAL A 384 0.78 -43.05 -31.20
C VAL A 384 1.60 -42.69 -29.96
N GLN A 385 1.36 -43.38 -28.84
CA GLN A 385 2.21 -43.39 -27.65
C GLN A 385 3.57 -44.03 -27.98
N GLU A 386 4.64 -43.66 -27.26
CA GLU A 386 5.45 -44.61 -26.46
C GLU A 386 6.66 -43.92 -25.80
N PRO A 387 7.23 -44.54 -24.72
CA PRO A 387 7.70 -43.84 -23.52
C PRO A 387 9.19 -44.12 -23.19
N CYS A 388 9.52 -44.07 -21.89
CA CYS A 388 10.75 -44.51 -21.21
C CYS A 388 11.77 -43.39 -20.90
N GLY A 389 12.38 -43.29 -19.71
CA GLY A 389 12.47 -44.26 -18.63
C GLY A 389 12.95 -43.67 -17.31
N SER A 390 12.72 -44.47 -16.29
CA SER A 390 13.05 -44.37 -14.86
C SER A 390 14.53 -44.19 -14.54
N GLN A 391 14.83 -43.43 -13.49
CA GLN A 391 15.76 -43.87 -12.43
C GLN A 391 15.24 -43.42 -11.06
N SER A 392 14.95 -44.40 -10.23
CA SER A 392 14.82 -44.30 -8.79
C SER A 392 16.21 -44.20 -8.17
N ASP A 393 16.38 -43.36 -7.14
CA ASP A 393 17.08 -43.80 -5.93
C ASP A 393 16.65 -42.95 -4.73
N THR A 394 16.47 -43.67 -3.63
CA THR A 394 15.91 -43.33 -2.33
C THR A 394 16.77 -42.34 -1.52
N MET A 395 16.13 -41.42 -0.79
CA MET A 395 16.41 -41.26 0.65
C MET A 395 15.28 -40.50 1.37
N THR A 396 14.83 -41.14 2.43
CA THR A 396 13.80 -40.81 3.41
C THR A 396 14.25 -39.70 4.38
N ASN A 397 13.24 -39.05 5.00
CA ASN A 397 13.28 -38.25 6.24
C ASN A 397 13.77 -36.79 6.15
N ILE A 398 12.83 -35.85 5.99
CA ILE A 398 12.72 -34.62 6.84
C ILE A 398 11.23 -34.19 6.86
N THR A 399 10.47 -34.69 7.83
CA THR A 399 9.16 -34.12 8.22
C THR A 399 9.15 -33.99 9.72
N GLU A 400 9.81 -32.97 10.26
CA GLU A 400 9.75 -32.66 11.70
C GLU A 400 10.07 -31.19 12.08
N GLU A 401 10.10 -30.23 11.14
CA GLU A 401 10.39 -28.81 11.45
C GLU A 401 9.20 -27.83 11.26
N ALA A 402 7.99 -28.34 10.97
CA ALA A 402 6.80 -27.50 10.79
C ALA A 402 5.82 -27.48 11.97
N THR A 403 6.17 -28.12 13.10
CA THR A 403 5.26 -28.27 14.27
C THR A 403 5.71 -27.53 15.54
N ASP A 404 6.87 -26.85 15.53
CA ASP A 404 7.41 -26.16 16.71
C ASP A 404 7.06 -24.66 16.82
N LEU A 405 6.47 -24.04 15.78
CA LEU A 405 6.03 -22.64 15.86
C LEU A 405 4.58 -22.45 16.38
N GLN A 406 3.88 -23.55 16.68
CA GLN A 406 2.47 -23.53 17.07
C GLN A 406 2.21 -23.87 18.55
N LYS A 407 3.24 -24.33 19.28
CA LYS A 407 3.15 -24.67 20.72
C LYS A 407 3.51 -23.52 21.67
N ASP A 408 4.37 -22.59 21.27
CA ASP A 408 4.80 -21.48 22.16
C ASP A 408 3.76 -20.35 22.31
N TYR A 409 2.66 -20.38 21.53
CA TYR A 409 1.63 -19.34 21.54
C TYR A 409 0.38 -19.67 22.37
N THR A 410 0.28 -20.88 22.97
CA THR A 410 -0.93 -21.31 23.69
C THR A 410 -0.82 -21.31 25.21
N GLU A 411 0.36 -21.15 25.81
CA GLU A 411 0.53 -21.31 27.28
C GLU A 411 0.44 -20.02 28.11
N THR A 412 0.36 -18.83 27.50
CA THR A 412 0.33 -17.55 28.26
C THR A 412 -1.08 -17.01 28.56
N ARG A 413 -2.17 -17.74 28.24
CA ARG A 413 -3.55 -17.21 28.29
C ARG A 413 -4.35 -17.58 29.54
N GLN A 414 -3.71 -18.03 30.62
CA GLN A 414 -4.39 -18.31 31.89
C GLN A 414 -3.74 -17.57 33.05
N GLN A 415 -3.96 -16.25 33.13
CA GLN A 415 -3.95 -15.49 34.40
C GLN A 415 -4.28 -14.02 34.15
N SER A 416 -5.54 -13.63 34.32
CA SER A 416 -5.93 -12.32 34.86
C SER A 416 -7.43 -12.32 35.18
N THR A 417 -7.74 -12.37 36.46
CA THR A 417 -9.08 -12.30 37.05
C THR A 417 -9.60 -10.87 37.15
N GLU A 418 -10.88 -10.72 36.80
CA GLU A 418 -11.95 -9.99 37.50
C GLU A 418 -11.72 -8.52 37.91
N THR A 419 -12.34 -7.60 37.16
CA THR A 419 -13.18 -6.50 37.69
C THR A 419 -14.05 -5.90 36.59
N GLY A 420 -15.39 -5.95 36.75
CA GLY A 420 -16.40 -5.18 35.98
C GLY A 420 -16.63 -5.57 34.52
N ALA A 421 -17.46 -6.58 34.26
CA ALA A 421 -17.71 -7.11 32.91
C ALA A 421 -18.57 -6.16 32.04
N PRO A 422 -18.10 -5.75 30.85
CA PRO A 422 -18.98 -5.37 29.75
C PRO A 422 -19.74 -6.61 29.28
N THR A 423 -20.95 -6.42 28.75
CA THR A 423 -21.78 -7.47 28.15
C THR A 423 -20.96 -8.24 27.10
N GLU A 424 -20.65 -9.51 27.36
CA GLU A 424 -19.76 -10.31 26.51
C GLU A 424 -20.42 -10.52 25.13
N ALA A 425 -19.74 -10.12 24.04
CA ALA A 425 -20.31 -10.18 22.70
C ALA A 425 -20.65 -11.62 22.31
N THR A 426 -21.83 -11.82 21.72
CA THR A 426 -22.25 -13.15 21.24
C THR A 426 -21.50 -13.46 19.94
N ASN A 427 -20.70 -14.52 19.94
CA ASN A 427 -20.00 -14.97 18.74
C ASN A 427 -20.89 -15.89 17.91
N ILE A 428 -21.08 -15.56 16.64
CA ILE A 428 -21.88 -16.35 15.69
C ILE A 428 -21.01 -16.75 14.50
N LEU A 429 -21.10 -18.03 14.13
CA LEU A 429 -20.58 -18.56 12.88
C LEU A 429 -21.75 -18.70 11.92
N LEU A 430 -21.74 -17.90 10.85
CA LEU A 430 -22.72 -18.03 9.78
C LEU A 430 -22.24 -19.12 8.81
N ASN A 431 -23.14 -20.04 8.48
CA ASN A 431 -22.87 -21.09 7.51
C ASN A 431 -23.04 -20.51 6.09
N GLU A 432 -22.00 -19.86 5.58
CA GLU A 432 -22.01 -19.26 4.25
C GLU A 432 -21.43 -20.20 3.20
N GLU A 433 -22.10 -20.35 2.06
CA GLU A 433 -21.55 -21.04 0.89
C GLU A 433 -20.49 -20.20 0.15
N HIS A 434 -20.46 -18.89 0.41
CA HIS A 434 -19.53 -17.92 -0.17
C HIS A 434 -19.06 -16.90 0.87
N LEU A 435 -17.94 -16.22 0.61
CA LEU A 435 -17.51 -15.11 1.47
C LEU A 435 -18.42 -13.89 1.26
N ARG A 436 -19.03 -13.38 2.34
CA ARG A 436 -19.83 -12.13 2.35
C ARG A 436 -19.04 -10.89 1.90
N MET A 437 -19.66 -10.04 1.08
CA MET A 437 -19.07 -8.77 0.62
C MET A 437 -19.36 -7.58 1.54
N SER A 438 -20.43 -7.68 2.31
CA SER A 438 -20.86 -6.70 3.31
C SER A 438 -21.66 -7.41 4.40
N MET A 439 -21.70 -6.81 5.59
CA MET A 439 -22.56 -7.25 6.68
C MET A 439 -24.05 -7.07 6.34
N LEU A 440 -24.39 -6.24 5.36
CA LEU A 440 -25.76 -6.03 4.88
C LEU A 440 -26.41 -7.30 4.31
N GLU A 441 -25.62 -8.27 3.84
CA GLU A 441 -26.15 -9.56 3.35
C GLU A 441 -26.89 -10.34 4.44
N HIS A 442 -26.55 -10.10 5.72
CA HIS A 442 -27.15 -10.73 6.89
C HIS A 442 -28.06 -9.78 7.67
N LEU A 443 -28.49 -8.68 7.06
CA LEU A 443 -29.36 -7.69 7.71
C LEU A 443 -30.63 -8.35 8.28
N GLY A 444 -31.22 -9.29 7.55
CA GLY A 444 -32.40 -10.03 8.02
C GLY A 444 -32.15 -10.77 9.33
N ASP A 445 -30.98 -11.39 9.49
CA ASP A 445 -30.61 -12.11 10.72
C ASP A 445 -30.43 -11.14 11.89
N PHE A 446 -29.75 -10.00 11.68
CA PHE A 446 -29.59 -8.99 12.73
C PHE A 446 -30.91 -8.35 13.15
N ILE A 447 -31.86 -8.19 12.22
CA ILE A 447 -33.21 -7.72 12.53
C ILE A 447 -33.97 -8.76 13.35
N GLN A 448 -33.79 -10.06 13.11
CA GLN A 448 -34.42 -11.09 13.95
C GLN A 448 -33.98 -11.03 15.41
N HIS A 449 -32.74 -10.61 15.66
CA HIS A 449 -32.23 -10.44 17.02
C HIS A 449 -32.95 -9.32 17.79
N THR A 450 -33.58 -8.36 17.11
CA THR A 450 -34.33 -7.27 17.76
C THR A 450 -35.78 -7.61 18.08
N LYS A 451 -36.25 -8.83 17.79
CA LYS A 451 -37.65 -9.25 18.01
C LYS A 451 -38.07 -9.25 19.48
N HIS A 452 -37.12 -9.22 20.40
CA HIS A 452 -37.39 -9.24 21.83
C HIS A 452 -37.79 -7.87 22.40
N SER A 453 -37.41 -6.77 21.73
CA SER A 453 -37.74 -5.40 22.15
C SER A 453 -37.62 -4.40 20.98
N PRO A 454 -38.66 -3.61 20.67
CA PRO A 454 -38.62 -2.60 19.60
C PRO A 454 -37.63 -1.46 19.88
N LYS A 455 -37.12 -1.37 21.12
CA LYS A 455 -36.12 -0.38 21.58
C LYS A 455 -34.68 -0.91 21.55
N GLN A 456 -34.47 -2.15 21.13
CA GLN A 456 -33.15 -2.79 21.14
C GLN A 456 -32.31 -2.32 19.94
N ILE A 457 -31.03 -2.01 20.21
CA ILE A 457 -29.99 -1.83 19.19
C ILE A 457 -29.21 -3.12 19.05
N VAL A 458 -28.97 -3.54 17.81
CA VAL A 458 -28.00 -4.61 17.51
C VAL A 458 -26.78 -3.98 16.84
N ILE A 459 -25.61 -4.22 17.42
CA ILE A 459 -24.32 -3.86 16.82
C ILE A 459 -23.65 -5.17 16.44
N ALA A 460 -23.48 -5.39 15.14
CA ALA A 460 -22.80 -6.56 14.62
C ALA A 460 -21.48 -6.16 13.94
N THR A 461 -20.41 -6.90 14.22
CA THR A 461 -19.10 -6.70 13.59
C THR A 461 -18.62 -7.99 12.94
N GLY A 462 -18.01 -7.90 11.76
CA GLY A 462 -17.51 -9.09 11.06
C GLY A 462 -16.57 -8.79 9.90
N GLU A 463 -15.83 -9.81 9.47
CA GLU A 463 -14.95 -9.69 8.31
C GLU A 463 -15.76 -9.68 7.01
N VAL A 464 -15.33 -8.89 6.02
CA VAL A 464 -15.96 -8.76 4.71
C VAL A 464 -14.93 -8.86 3.58
N TYR A 465 -15.35 -9.35 2.42
CA TYR A 465 -14.45 -9.77 1.33
C TYR A 465 -14.93 -9.31 -0.04
N ARG A 466 -14.04 -8.79 -0.88
CA ARG A 466 -14.43 -8.24 -2.19
C ARG A 466 -13.42 -8.65 -3.26
N ARG A 467 -13.90 -9.10 -4.42
CA ARG A 467 -13.07 -9.13 -5.63
C ARG A 467 -12.93 -7.70 -6.13
N CYS A 468 -11.71 -7.22 -6.28
CA CYS A 468 -11.47 -5.82 -6.60
C CYS A 468 -10.22 -5.63 -7.45
N GLN A 469 -10.13 -4.47 -8.11
CA GLN A 469 -8.90 -4.04 -8.76
C GLN A 469 -7.75 -3.90 -7.75
N ILE A 470 -6.52 -4.14 -8.22
CA ILE A 470 -5.31 -3.86 -7.45
C ILE A 470 -4.94 -2.41 -7.63
N ASN A 471 -5.16 -1.61 -6.58
CA ASN A 471 -4.67 -0.25 -6.44
C ASN A 471 -4.45 0.09 -4.95
N PRO A 472 -3.74 1.18 -4.62
CA PRO A 472 -3.37 1.50 -3.24
C PRO A 472 -4.53 1.74 -2.26
N ASN A 473 -5.74 2.03 -2.76
CA ASN A 473 -6.88 2.49 -1.95
C ASN A 473 -7.98 1.43 -1.79
N ILE A 474 -7.78 0.23 -2.32
CA ILE A 474 -8.78 -0.84 -2.30
C ILE A 474 -8.13 -2.16 -1.89
N GLN A 475 -8.54 -2.68 -0.74
CA GLN A 475 -8.24 -4.04 -0.32
C GLN A 475 -9.39 -5.00 -0.61
N PRO A 476 -9.09 -6.29 -0.84
CA PRO A 476 -10.10 -7.32 -1.03
C PRO A 476 -10.67 -7.84 0.29
N TRP A 477 -10.29 -7.26 1.43
CA TRP A 477 -10.69 -7.71 2.76
C TRP A 477 -10.74 -6.54 3.74
N GLY A 478 -11.64 -6.62 4.73
CA GLY A 478 -11.77 -5.60 5.78
C GLY A 478 -12.66 -6.08 6.93
N VAL A 479 -13.00 -5.15 7.82
CA VAL A 479 -13.94 -5.38 8.94
C VAL A 479 -15.00 -4.30 8.92
N GLU A 480 -16.25 -4.72 8.92
CA GLU A 480 -17.41 -3.85 8.85
C GLU A 480 -18.22 -3.97 10.15
N MET A 481 -18.72 -2.83 10.63
CA MET A 481 -19.67 -2.73 11.72
C MET A 481 -21.01 -2.30 11.15
N ILE A 482 -22.07 -3.03 11.48
CA ILE A 482 -23.45 -2.67 11.19
C ILE A 482 -24.18 -2.42 12.50
N CYS A 483 -24.86 -1.28 12.61
CA CYS A 483 -25.74 -0.97 13.73
C CYS A 483 -27.17 -0.89 13.22
N VAL A 484 -28.01 -1.80 13.73
CA VAL A 484 -29.45 -1.83 13.49
C VAL A 484 -30.13 -1.07 14.62
N LEU A 485 -30.70 0.09 14.30
CA LEU A 485 -31.33 0.97 15.28
C LEU A 485 -32.78 0.58 15.61
N PRO A 486 -33.36 1.12 16.70
CA PRO A 486 -34.74 0.85 17.09
C PRO A 486 -35.73 1.21 15.99
N GLU A 487 -36.89 0.58 16.03
CA GLU A 487 -38.01 0.92 15.16
C GLU A 487 -38.48 2.35 15.43
N LEU A 488 -38.77 3.08 14.36
CA LEU A 488 -39.30 4.44 14.45
C LEU A 488 -40.83 4.35 14.50
N SER A 489 -41.44 4.74 15.61
CA SER A 489 -42.89 4.83 15.73
C SER A 489 -43.42 5.95 14.83
N THR A 490 -44.34 5.60 13.94
CA THR A 490 -45.06 6.55 13.09
C THR A 490 -46.27 7.10 13.84
N GLU A 491 -46.06 8.08 14.72
CA GLU A 491 -47.19 8.86 15.27
C GLU A 491 -47.89 9.74 14.20
N GLU A 492 -47.46 9.69 12.92
CA GLU A 492 -48.04 10.44 11.80
C GLU A 492 -48.60 9.54 10.66
N GLU A 493 -48.85 8.25 10.89
CA GLU A 493 -49.44 7.33 9.89
C GLU A 493 -50.97 7.10 10.06
N GLU A 494 -51.68 7.93 10.83
CA GLU A 494 -53.15 7.79 10.98
C GLU A 494 -53.98 8.28 9.79
N ASN A 495 -53.39 8.94 8.79
CA ASN A 495 -54.12 9.36 7.58
C ASN A 495 -53.55 8.67 6.34
N GLY A 496 -54.17 7.54 5.99
CA GLY A 496 -53.72 6.63 4.95
C GLY A 496 -53.93 7.13 3.53
N GLU A 497 -53.03 8.01 3.08
CA GLU A 497 -52.75 8.22 1.66
C GLU A 497 -51.25 7.96 1.42
N GLU A 498 -50.93 6.80 0.83
CA GLU A 498 -49.61 6.50 0.28
C GLU A 498 -49.29 7.51 -0.83
N ASN A 499 -48.59 8.59 -0.49
CA ASN A 499 -48.09 9.54 -1.45
C ASN A 499 -46.55 9.59 -1.37
N VAL A 500 -45.88 9.09 -2.40
CA VAL A 500 -44.40 9.04 -2.51
C VAL A 500 -43.77 10.45 -2.46
N GLU A 501 -44.57 11.51 -2.62
CA GLU A 501 -44.14 12.91 -2.54
C GLU A 501 -44.08 13.48 -1.10
N SER A 502 -44.69 12.85 -0.08
CA SER A 502 -44.58 13.26 1.34
C SER A 502 -43.38 12.63 2.08
N PHE A 503 -42.64 11.76 1.40
CA PHE A 503 -41.45 11.02 1.83
C PHE A 503 -40.34 11.85 2.54
N PRO A 504 -40.10 13.15 2.25
CA PRO A 504 -39.04 13.94 2.90
C PRO A 504 -39.25 14.27 4.39
N GLN A 505 -40.49 14.32 4.88
CA GLN A 505 -40.79 14.78 6.25
C GLN A 505 -40.48 13.70 7.31
N ASN A 506 -40.75 12.43 6.99
CA ASN A 506 -40.43 11.27 7.82
C ASN A 506 -38.93 11.00 7.99
N PHE A 507 -38.06 11.53 7.12
CA PHE A 507 -36.61 11.36 7.27
C PHE A 507 -36.00 12.18 8.40
N ASN A 508 -36.65 13.24 8.89
CA ASN A 508 -35.99 14.11 9.86
C ASN A 508 -35.72 13.39 11.20
N SER A 509 -36.63 12.53 11.66
CA SER A 509 -36.43 11.69 12.86
C SER A 509 -35.36 10.62 12.61
N ILE A 510 -35.38 9.93 11.47
CA ILE A 510 -34.37 8.95 11.07
C ILE A 510 -32.99 9.58 11.02
N TYR A 511 -32.90 10.74 10.35
CA TYR A 511 -31.69 11.51 10.19
C TYR A 511 -31.20 12.04 11.54
N TYR A 512 -32.12 12.39 12.44
CA TYR A 512 -31.80 12.74 13.81
C TYR A 512 -31.15 11.57 14.55
N HIS A 513 -31.77 10.37 14.56
CA HIS A 513 -31.20 9.20 15.23
C HIS A 513 -29.87 8.74 14.62
N ALA A 514 -29.75 8.74 13.30
CA ALA A 514 -28.49 8.46 12.63
C ALA A 514 -27.41 9.50 12.93
N ASN A 515 -27.77 10.79 12.99
CA ASN A 515 -26.84 11.84 13.39
C ASN A 515 -26.43 11.76 14.86
N GLN A 516 -27.34 11.35 15.76
CA GLN A 516 -27.03 11.11 17.17
C GLN A 516 -26.00 9.98 17.28
N MET A 517 -26.23 8.85 16.62
CA MET A 517 -25.20 7.79 16.55
C MET A 517 -23.88 8.29 15.96
N CYS A 518 -23.92 9.06 14.87
CA CYS A 518 -22.70 9.63 14.30
C CYS A 518 -22.02 10.62 15.26
N THR A 519 -22.77 11.26 16.17
CA THR A 519 -22.24 12.11 17.24
C THR A 519 -21.58 11.27 18.32
N GLU A 520 -22.15 10.12 18.67
CA GLU A 520 -21.51 9.15 19.56
C GLU A 520 -20.24 8.56 18.95
N ILE A 521 -20.25 8.25 17.64
CA ILE A 521 -19.03 7.88 16.92
C ILE A 521 -18.01 9.02 17.02
N LYS A 522 -18.39 10.28 16.72
CA LYS A 522 -17.48 11.43 16.88
C LYS A 522 -16.90 11.52 18.29
N ALA A 523 -17.71 11.31 19.32
CA ALA A 523 -17.28 11.34 20.71
C ALA A 523 -16.31 10.19 21.03
N ALA A 524 -16.57 8.99 20.53
CA ALA A 524 -15.70 7.83 20.67
C ALA A 524 -14.31 8.05 20.04
N LEU A 525 -14.23 8.88 19.01
CA LEU A 525 -12.98 9.18 18.31
C LEU A 525 -12.16 10.32 18.92
N GLY A 526 -12.71 11.10 19.86
CA GLY A 526 -12.01 12.20 20.52
C GLY A 526 -11.60 13.33 19.57
N SER A 527 -10.49 14.01 19.88
CA SER A 527 -10.02 15.24 19.20
C SER A 527 -9.33 15.00 17.85
N CYS A 528 -8.97 13.75 17.53
CA CYS A 528 -8.06 13.41 16.44
C CYS A 528 -8.70 13.40 15.05
N GLY A 529 -10.02 13.24 14.97
CA GLY A 529 -10.76 13.16 13.71
C GLY A 529 -12.07 13.95 13.76
N LYS A 530 -12.31 14.78 12.74
CA LYS A 530 -13.62 15.41 12.54
C LYS A 530 -14.43 14.56 11.58
N ILE A 531 -15.44 13.85 12.08
CA ILE A 531 -16.42 13.20 11.20
C ILE A 531 -17.50 14.20 10.81
N ASN A 532 -17.83 14.21 9.53
CA ASN A 532 -18.97 14.91 8.97
C ASN A 532 -19.90 13.89 8.32
N VAL A 533 -21.20 14.02 8.58
CA VAL A 533 -22.23 13.24 7.90
C VAL A 533 -22.75 14.11 6.78
N GLU A 534 -22.60 13.65 5.55
CA GLU A 534 -22.99 14.39 4.36
C GLU A 534 -24.18 13.70 3.70
N ARG A 535 -25.27 14.44 3.51
CA ARG A 535 -26.47 13.92 2.81
C ARG A 535 -26.09 13.54 1.38
N VAL A 536 -26.44 12.32 0.98
CA VAL A 536 -26.46 11.96 -0.43
C VAL A 536 -27.72 12.63 -0.97
N GLY A 537 -27.58 13.61 -1.88
CA GLY A 537 -28.64 14.55 -2.24
C GLY A 537 -30.04 13.91 -2.41
N THR A 538 -30.14 12.90 -3.26
CA THR A 538 -31.32 12.02 -3.37
C THR A 538 -31.02 10.64 -2.79
N PRO A 539 -31.91 10.07 -1.95
CA PRO A 539 -31.76 8.71 -1.48
C PRO A 539 -31.57 7.71 -2.63
N THR A 540 -30.53 6.88 -2.55
CA THR A 540 -30.26 5.87 -3.58
C THR A 540 -30.87 4.55 -3.16
N ILE A 541 -31.72 3.97 -4.00
CA ILE A 541 -32.29 2.64 -3.77
C ILE A 541 -31.17 1.61 -3.87
N VAL A 542 -30.90 0.88 -2.78
CA VAL A 542 -29.90 -0.20 -2.74
C VAL A 542 -30.58 -1.52 -3.08
N THR A 543 -31.72 -1.80 -2.45
CA THR A 543 -32.62 -2.93 -2.75
C THR A 543 -34.07 -2.47 -2.65
N THR A 544 -35.05 -3.35 -2.91
CA THR A 544 -36.49 -3.03 -2.79
C THR A 544 -36.86 -2.42 -1.44
N ASP A 545 -36.19 -2.81 -0.37
CA ASP A 545 -36.53 -2.44 1.00
C ASP A 545 -35.40 -1.67 1.70
N LEU A 546 -34.32 -1.30 0.99
CA LEU A 546 -33.14 -0.63 1.59
C LEU A 546 -32.73 0.61 0.78
N TYR A 547 -32.66 1.75 1.46
CA TYR A 547 -32.40 3.06 0.86
C TYR A 547 -31.19 3.72 1.53
N SER A 548 -30.20 4.16 0.74
CA SER A 548 -29.05 4.92 1.22
C SER A 548 -29.38 6.41 1.33
N LEU A 549 -29.04 7.04 2.46
CA LEU A 549 -29.39 8.44 2.77
C LEU A 549 -28.20 9.38 2.88
N ALA A 550 -27.10 8.91 3.47
CA ALA A 550 -25.95 9.75 3.76
C ALA A 550 -24.65 8.95 3.70
N ALA A 551 -23.58 9.64 3.36
CA ALA A 551 -22.22 9.14 3.47
C ALA A 551 -21.61 9.67 4.77
N ILE A 552 -20.80 8.83 5.42
CA ILE A 552 -20.04 9.22 6.61
C ILE A 552 -18.62 9.48 6.17
N ASN A 553 -18.25 10.75 6.21
CA ASN A 553 -16.95 11.23 5.77
C ASN A 553 -16.11 11.57 7.00
N MET A 554 -14.96 10.94 7.12
CA MET A 554 -13.99 11.25 8.17
C MET A 554 -12.95 12.22 7.63
N CYS A 555 -12.72 13.31 8.37
CA CYS A 555 -11.62 14.21 8.14
C CYS A 555 -10.56 14.04 9.22
N VAL A 556 -9.35 13.64 8.83
CA VAL A 556 -8.19 13.64 9.71
C VAL A 556 -7.23 14.74 9.28
N LEU A 557 -6.83 15.56 10.25
CA LEU A 557 -5.83 16.60 10.06
C LEU A 557 -4.45 15.96 10.27
N GLY A 558 -3.82 15.51 9.18
CA GLY A 558 -2.41 15.11 9.21
C GLY A 558 -1.46 16.31 9.08
N GLU A 559 -0.16 16.08 9.26
CA GLU A 559 0.90 17.09 9.06
C GLU A 559 0.92 17.70 7.64
N LYS A 560 0.27 17.04 6.66
CA LYS A 560 0.23 17.44 5.24
C LYS A 560 -1.12 17.98 4.75
N GLY A 561 -2.10 18.18 5.62
CA GLY A 561 -3.45 18.66 5.25
C GLY A 561 -4.57 17.64 5.50
N ARG A 562 -5.81 18.05 5.21
CA ARG A 562 -7.04 17.28 5.47
C ARG A 562 -7.13 16.06 4.54
N THR A 563 -7.12 14.85 5.11
CA THR A 563 -7.61 13.66 4.41
C THR A 563 -9.09 13.53 4.68
N VAL A 564 -9.94 13.54 3.65
CA VAL A 564 -11.37 13.23 3.76
C VAL A 564 -11.59 11.86 3.12
N GLU A 565 -12.09 10.90 3.88
CA GLU A 565 -12.39 9.55 3.41
C GLU A 565 -13.80 9.13 3.80
N THR A 566 -14.53 8.51 2.89
CA THR A 566 -15.82 7.90 3.20
C THR A 566 -15.59 6.58 3.92
N ILE A 567 -16.00 6.53 5.18
CA ILE A 567 -15.80 5.39 6.08
C ILE A 567 -17.09 4.63 6.37
N GLY A 568 -18.23 5.09 5.86
CA GLY A 568 -19.51 4.47 6.19
C GLY A 568 -20.69 5.08 5.46
N SER A 569 -21.87 4.55 5.75
CA SER A 569 -23.14 4.99 5.17
C SER A 569 -24.27 4.89 6.18
N VAL A 570 -25.20 5.83 6.07
CA VAL A 570 -26.48 5.78 6.77
C VAL A 570 -27.53 5.33 5.77
N MET A 571 -28.27 4.29 6.12
CA MET A 571 -29.32 3.68 5.32
C MET A 571 -30.63 3.60 6.11
N VAL A 572 -31.73 3.31 5.41
CA VAL A 572 -33.04 3.00 5.99
C VAL A 572 -33.55 1.72 5.38
N TYR A 573 -33.92 0.79 6.25
CA TYR A 573 -34.61 -0.44 5.90
C TYR A 573 -36.12 -0.26 6.11
N ARG A 574 -36.92 -0.58 5.10
CA ARG A 574 -38.38 -0.42 5.08
C ARG A 574 -39.05 -1.62 4.40
N PRO A 575 -39.41 -2.67 5.15
CA PRO A 575 -40.20 -3.77 4.61
C PRO A 575 -41.62 -3.33 4.30
N LYS A 576 -42.24 -3.97 3.32
CA LYS A 576 -43.70 -3.99 3.22
C LYS A 576 -44.25 -4.63 4.51
N GLU A 577 -45.07 -3.91 5.27
CA GLU A 577 -45.72 -4.37 6.52
C GLU A 577 -44.91 -4.29 7.84
N GLN A 578 -43.74 -3.60 7.87
CA GLN A 578 -43.02 -3.34 9.13
C GLN A 578 -42.55 -1.88 9.25
N LEU A 579 -42.27 -1.44 10.47
CA LEU A 579 -41.75 -0.10 10.74
C LEU A 579 -40.36 0.10 10.12
N SER A 580 -40.08 1.34 9.73
CA SER A 580 -38.77 1.71 9.18
C SER A 580 -37.68 1.68 10.24
N ARG A 581 -36.49 1.25 9.84
CA ARG A 581 -35.33 1.13 10.72
C ARG A 581 -34.12 1.84 10.13
N PRO A 582 -33.47 2.76 10.87
CA PRO A 582 -32.19 3.29 10.46
C PRO A 582 -31.11 2.21 10.58
N ILE A 583 -30.24 2.14 9.59
CA ILE A 583 -29.10 1.23 9.55
C ILE A 583 -27.84 2.07 9.37
N LEU A 584 -26.85 1.83 10.21
CA LEU A 584 -25.56 2.48 10.14
C LEU A 584 -24.50 1.43 9.79
N VAL A 585 -23.77 1.66 8.70
CA VAL A 585 -22.66 0.80 8.28
C VAL A 585 -21.36 1.59 8.36
N VAL A 586 -20.36 1.02 9.02
CA VAL A 586 -19.03 1.64 9.21
C VAL A 586 -17.94 0.64 8.84
N ASP A 587 -17.04 1.04 7.95
CA ASP A 587 -15.80 0.34 7.65
C ASP A 587 -14.77 0.64 8.76
N VAL A 588 -14.64 -0.31 9.67
CA VAL A 588 -13.78 -0.17 10.86
C VAL A 588 -12.30 -0.17 10.46
N ALA A 589 -11.94 -0.88 9.38
CA ALA A 589 -10.57 -0.90 8.88
C ALA A 589 -10.14 0.47 8.36
N LYS A 590 -10.96 1.09 7.50
CA LYS A 590 -10.71 2.45 6.99
C LYS A 590 -10.69 3.50 8.09
N LEU A 591 -11.65 3.42 9.01
CA LEU A 591 -11.69 4.27 10.19
C LEU A 591 -10.38 4.16 10.99
N SER A 592 -9.87 2.94 11.17
CA SER A 592 -8.59 2.69 11.86
C SER A 592 -7.39 3.31 11.13
N ILE A 593 -7.32 3.17 9.80
CA ILE A 593 -6.24 3.76 8.98
C ILE A 593 -6.20 5.27 9.15
N CYS A 594 -7.36 5.92 9.10
CA CYS A 594 -7.49 7.36 9.31
C CYS A 594 -7.03 7.78 10.71
N LEU A 595 -7.56 7.17 11.77
CA LEU A 595 -7.26 7.55 13.16
C LEU A 595 -5.77 7.40 13.52
N TYR A 596 -5.16 6.30 13.07
CA TYR A 596 -3.74 6.03 13.32
C TYR A 596 -2.81 6.72 12.30
N GLN A 597 -3.37 7.45 11.33
CA GLN A 597 -2.64 8.08 10.22
C GLN A 597 -1.72 7.10 9.49
N ILE A 598 -2.21 5.88 9.26
CA ILE A 598 -1.46 4.84 8.57
C ILE A 598 -1.34 5.25 7.09
N PRO A 599 -0.12 5.37 6.54
CA PRO A 599 0.10 5.94 5.21
C PRO A 599 -0.29 5.01 4.06
N HIS A 600 -0.43 3.71 4.33
CA HIS A 600 -0.83 2.71 3.34
C HIS A 600 -1.58 1.56 4.01
N GLU A 601 -2.69 1.13 3.41
CA GLU A 601 -3.61 0.17 4.04
C GLU A 601 -2.96 -1.19 4.34
N THR A 602 -1.98 -1.63 3.55
CA THR A 602 -1.27 -2.90 3.81
C THR A 602 -0.55 -2.93 5.16
N LEU A 603 -0.13 -1.77 5.70
CA LEU A 603 0.50 -1.67 7.00
C LEU A 603 -0.47 -1.93 8.15
N LEU A 604 -1.77 -1.71 7.97
CA LEU A 604 -2.78 -2.11 8.96
C LEU A 604 -2.71 -3.62 9.23
N TRP A 605 -2.30 -4.39 8.22
CA TRP A 605 -2.36 -5.84 8.17
C TRP A 605 -1.00 -6.53 8.23
N SER A 606 0.05 -5.78 8.55
CA SER A 606 1.41 -6.27 8.66
C SER A 606 1.64 -6.95 10.01
N PRO A 607 2.25 -8.16 10.02
CA PRO A 607 2.66 -8.82 11.24
C PRO A 607 4.00 -8.28 11.78
N ASP A 608 4.68 -7.38 11.06
CA ASP A 608 5.99 -6.87 11.45
C ASP A 608 5.90 -6.19 12.82
N ARG A 609 6.75 -6.64 13.75
CA ARG A 609 6.82 -6.11 15.12
C ARG A 609 7.09 -4.59 15.16
N LYS A 610 7.85 -4.05 14.20
CA LYS A 610 8.12 -2.62 14.03
C LYS A 610 6.87 -1.84 13.60
N VAL A 611 5.88 -2.49 13.00
CA VAL A 611 4.57 -1.93 12.69
C VAL A 611 3.66 -2.07 13.92
N THR A 612 3.46 -3.28 14.41
CA THR A 612 2.46 -3.59 15.46
C THR A 612 2.75 -2.88 16.79
N GLN A 613 4.02 -2.68 17.15
CA GLN A 613 4.38 -1.93 18.36
C GLN A 613 3.96 -0.45 18.33
N GLN A 614 3.76 0.14 17.14
CA GLN A 614 3.35 1.54 17.01
C GLN A 614 1.86 1.76 17.28
N PHE A 615 1.07 0.70 17.32
CA PHE A 615 -0.38 0.78 17.56
C PHE A 615 -0.74 0.89 19.04
N LYS A 616 0.23 0.70 19.94
CA LYS A 616 0.00 0.84 21.38
C LYS A 616 -0.38 2.28 21.71
N ARG A 617 -1.56 2.44 22.32
CA ARG A 617 -2.04 3.74 22.81
C ARG A 617 -1.40 4.06 24.16
N GLU A 618 -0.70 5.18 24.23
CA GLU A 618 -0.22 5.77 25.49
C GLU A 618 -1.12 6.96 25.84
N GLY A 619 -2.20 6.71 26.59
CA GLY A 619 -3.15 7.75 27.00
C GLY A 619 -4.40 7.87 26.12
N GLY A 620 -4.97 9.08 26.05
CA GLY A 620 -6.27 9.34 25.40
C GLY A 620 -6.22 9.59 23.89
N ASP A 621 -5.07 10.00 23.35
CA ASP A 621 -4.94 10.32 21.93
C ASP A 621 -4.64 9.06 21.08
N TRP A 622 -4.87 9.17 19.77
CA TRP A 622 -4.54 8.11 18.81
C TRP A 622 -3.07 8.23 18.37
N PRO A 623 -2.29 7.13 18.37
CA PRO A 623 -0.91 7.14 17.93
C PRO A 623 -0.78 7.58 16.46
N ILE A 624 0.21 8.42 16.17
CA ILE A 624 0.57 8.77 14.79
C ILE A 624 1.57 7.75 14.28
N PHE A 625 1.18 7.01 13.24
CA PHE A 625 2.03 5.99 12.63
C PHE A 625 3.28 6.60 11.97
N LYS A 626 4.45 6.00 12.22
CA LYS A 626 5.72 6.36 11.58
C LYS A 626 6.13 5.28 10.59
N THR A 627 6.42 5.69 9.35
CA THR A 627 6.81 4.77 8.28
C THR A 627 7.99 3.89 8.68
N VAL A 628 7.93 2.59 8.41
CA VAL A 628 9.01 1.63 8.71
C VAL A 628 10.17 1.80 7.73
N SER A 629 9.87 1.74 6.43
CA SER A 629 10.80 2.05 5.34
C SER A 629 10.64 3.51 4.90
N LEU A 630 11.72 4.29 4.96
CA LEU A 630 11.82 5.63 4.42
C LEU A 630 12.22 5.55 2.95
N TYR A 631 11.38 6.07 2.05
CA TYR A 631 11.57 5.99 0.59
C TYR A 631 11.68 4.53 0.08
N PRO A 632 10.64 3.69 0.30
CA PRO A 632 10.62 2.33 -0.21
C PRO A 632 10.76 2.29 -1.74
N LEU A 633 11.36 1.22 -2.25
CA LEU A 633 11.58 1.04 -3.69
C LEU A 633 10.26 0.74 -4.41
N THR A 634 9.94 1.55 -5.42
CA THR A 634 8.85 1.29 -6.36
C THR A 634 9.42 0.67 -7.62
N LEU A 635 9.02 -0.56 -7.94
CA LEU A 635 9.55 -1.33 -9.07
C LEU A 635 8.43 -1.69 -10.03
N THR A 636 8.57 -1.31 -11.31
CA THR A 636 7.53 -1.46 -12.33
C THR A 636 7.95 -2.44 -13.41
N PHE A 637 7.04 -3.34 -13.80
CA PHE A 637 7.23 -4.29 -14.89
C PHE A 637 6.00 -4.31 -15.79
N ASP A 638 6.22 -4.31 -17.10
CA ASP A 638 5.14 -4.43 -18.08
C ASP A 638 4.96 -5.90 -18.47
N MET A 639 3.71 -6.34 -18.55
CA MET A 639 3.34 -7.70 -18.94
C MET A 639 2.34 -7.65 -20.07
N SER A 640 2.74 -8.21 -21.21
CA SER A 640 1.90 -8.34 -22.40
C SER A 640 1.52 -9.79 -22.66
N PHE A 641 0.30 -10.00 -23.16
CA PHE A 641 -0.17 -11.31 -23.60
C PHE A 641 -1.31 -11.19 -24.61
N TRP A 642 -1.53 -12.26 -25.38
CA TRP A 642 -2.67 -12.44 -26.26
C TRP A 642 -3.80 -13.17 -25.52
N GLU A 643 -5.01 -12.64 -25.61
CA GLU A 643 -6.21 -13.30 -25.11
C GLU A 643 -6.54 -14.53 -25.97
N ASN A 644 -7.00 -15.60 -25.32
CA ASN A 644 -7.62 -16.71 -26.02
C ASN A 644 -9.13 -16.49 -26.11
N THR A 645 -9.55 -15.72 -27.12
CA THR A 645 -10.95 -15.31 -27.31
C THR A 645 -11.90 -16.45 -27.67
N PHE A 646 -11.40 -17.66 -27.95
CA PHE A 646 -12.24 -18.85 -28.21
C PHE A 646 -12.71 -19.56 -26.95
N VAL A 647 -11.94 -19.45 -25.86
CA VAL A 647 -12.21 -20.21 -24.64
C VAL A 647 -13.17 -19.45 -23.74
N SER A 648 -12.92 -18.17 -23.51
CA SER A 648 -13.79 -17.32 -22.69
C SER A 648 -13.51 -15.84 -22.87
N THR A 649 -14.43 -14.99 -22.41
CA THR A 649 -14.16 -13.57 -22.21
C THR A 649 -13.14 -13.37 -21.10
N PHE A 650 -12.17 -12.48 -21.31
CA PHE A 650 -11.15 -12.17 -20.31
C PHE A 650 -11.77 -11.65 -18.99
N ASP A 651 -11.70 -12.46 -17.92
CA ASP A 651 -12.10 -12.05 -16.57
C ASP A 651 -10.97 -11.23 -15.94
N THR A 652 -11.17 -9.91 -15.91
CA THR A 652 -10.20 -8.98 -15.32
C THR A 652 -10.08 -9.11 -13.80
N LEU A 653 -11.14 -9.55 -13.10
CA LEU A 653 -11.06 -9.79 -11.66
C LEU A 653 -10.25 -11.06 -11.38
N LEU A 654 -10.39 -12.11 -12.20
CA LEU A 654 -9.59 -13.33 -12.06
C LEU A 654 -8.11 -13.03 -12.27
N TYR A 655 -7.80 -12.19 -13.24
CA TYR A 655 -6.45 -11.69 -13.46
C TYR A 655 -5.86 -11.03 -12.20
N TYR A 656 -6.63 -10.17 -11.52
CA TYR A 656 -6.20 -9.57 -10.26
C TYR A 656 -6.08 -10.60 -9.12
N ASP A 657 -6.96 -11.59 -9.06
CA ASP A 657 -6.92 -12.64 -8.04
C ASP A 657 -5.63 -13.48 -8.17
N ILE A 658 -5.23 -13.83 -9.40
CA ILE A 658 -3.97 -14.55 -9.69
C ILE A 658 -2.76 -13.71 -9.29
N ILE A 659 -2.78 -12.40 -9.59
CA ILE A 659 -1.66 -11.52 -9.21
C ILE A 659 -1.54 -11.44 -7.69
N ARG A 660 -2.66 -11.28 -6.96
CA ARG A 660 -2.64 -11.26 -5.49
C ARG A 660 -2.21 -12.59 -4.89
N SER A 661 -2.58 -13.74 -5.47
CA SER A 661 -2.16 -15.04 -4.95
C SER A 661 -0.65 -15.25 -5.00
N VAL A 662 0.03 -14.64 -5.97
CA VAL A 662 1.49 -14.71 -6.10
C VAL A 662 2.20 -13.59 -5.31
N ALA A 663 1.81 -12.34 -5.52
CA ALA A 663 2.55 -11.19 -4.98
C ALA A 663 2.02 -10.67 -3.64
N GLY A 664 0.86 -11.11 -3.18
CA GLY A 664 0.30 -10.71 -1.90
C GLY A 664 0.09 -9.21 -1.75
N ASP A 665 0.66 -8.62 -0.69
CA ASP A 665 0.56 -7.20 -0.37
C ASP A 665 1.65 -6.36 -1.06
N GLU A 666 2.56 -7.00 -1.78
CA GLU A 666 3.73 -6.40 -2.41
C GLU A 666 3.40 -5.82 -3.78
N ILE A 667 2.24 -6.15 -4.34
CA ILE A 667 1.68 -5.54 -5.53
C ILE A 667 0.81 -4.34 -5.13
N SER A 668 1.25 -3.15 -5.51
CA SER A 668 0.60 -1.89 -5.14
C SER A 668 -0.43 -1.45 -6.19
N SER A 669 -0.11 -1.57 -7.48
CA SER A 669 -1.06 -1.28 -8.55
C SER A 669 -0.89 -2.20 -9.75
N VAL A 670 -2.00 -2.44 -10.45
CA VAL A 670 -2.02 -3.07 -11.76
C VAL A 670 -2.88 -2.23 -12.71
N GLU A 671 -2.25 -1.71 -13.76
CA GLU A 671 -2.83 -0.72 -14.66
C GLU A 671 -2.81 -1.25 -16.10
N LEU A 672 -3.96 -1.23 -16.78
CA LEU A 672 -4.02 -1.53 -18.21
C LEU A 672 -3.42 -0.35 -18.98
N LEU A 673 -2.31 -0.58 -19.68
CA LEU A 673 -1.65 0.44 -20.50
C LEU A 673 -2.28 0.52 -21.88
N GLU A 674 -2.44 -0.63 -22.54
CA GLU A 674 -2.96 -0.72 -23.89
C GLU A 674 -3.74 -2.01 -24.12
N THR A 675 -4.72 -1.92 -25.01
CA THR A 675 -5.37 -3.07 -25.65
C THR A 675 -5.20 -2.90 -27.14
N TYR A 676 -4.71 -3.94 -27.81
CA TYR A 676 -4.56 -3.96 -29.26
C TYR A 676 -5.41 -5.09 -29.84
N GLN A 677 -6.18 -4.80 -30.87
CA GLN A 677 -7.00 -5.78 -31.58
C GLN A 677 -6.51 -5.87 -33.02
N ASP A 678 -6.08 -7.06 -33.44
CA ASP A 678 -5.68 -7.32 -34.81
C ASP A 678 -6.91 -7.77 -35.62
N ILE A 679 -7.24 -6.99 -36.64
CA ILE A 679 -8.42 -7.19 -37.50
C ILE A 679 -8.05 -8.04 -38.74
N GLN A 680 -6.76 -8.30 -38.98
CA GLN A 680 -6.25 -8.93 -40.22
C GLN A 680 -5.42 -10.21 -39.97
N THR A 681 -5.42 -10.73 -38.75
CA THR A 681 -4.61 -11.90 -38.39
C THR A 681 -5.17 -13.21 -39.00
N ASP A 682 -4.34 -13.91 -39.79
CA ASP A 682 -4.54 -15.30 -40.25
C ASP A 682 -4.53 -16.32 -39.09
N ARG A 683 -4.26 -15.87 -37.85
CA ARG A 683 -4.35 -16.65 -36.62
C ARG A 683 -5.54 -16.18 -35.78
N PRO A 684 -6.67 -16.89 -35.82
CA PRO A 684 -7.87 -16.50 -35.10
C PRO A 684 -7.65 -16.42 -33.58
N SER A 685 -6.61 -17.07 -33.04
CA SER A 685 -6.31 -17.15 -31.60
C SER A 685 -5.51 -15.96 -31.04
N ARG A 686 -5.11 -15.00 -31.89
CA ARG A 686 -4.36 -13.79 -31.51
C ARG A 686 -5.07 -12.51 -31.94
N CYS A 687 -6.39 -12.46 -31.78
CA CYS A 687 -7.18 -11.31 -32.21
C CYS A 687 -7.10 -10.13 -31.23
N ARG A 688 -6.80 -10.35 -29.94
CA ARG A 688 -6.70 -9.26 -28.95
C ARG A 688 -5.51 -9.46 -28.01
N SER A 689 -4.71 -8.43 -27.81
CA SER A 689 -3.63 -8.38 -26.81
C SER A 689 -3.89 -7.30 -25.77
N ARG A 690 -3.35 -7.51 -24.58
CA ARG A 690 -3.33 -6.55 -23.49
C ARG A 690 -1.92 -6.35 -22.99
N CYS A 691 -1.60 -5.14 -22.55
CA CYS A 691 -0.39 -4.84 -21.80
C CYS A 691 -0.77 -4.17 -20.47
N TYR A 692 -0.31 -4.75 -19.37
CA TYR A 692 -0.50 -4.23 -18.03
C TYR A 692 0.84 -3.80 -17.42
N ARG A 693 0.83 -2.71 -16.66
CA ARG A 693 1.92 -2.33 -15.76
C ARG A 693 1.65 -2.85 -14.37
N LEU A 694 2.59 -3.60 -13.83
CA LEU A 694 2.58 -4.11 -12.46
C LEU A 694 3.56 -3.27 -11.64
N THR A 695 3.06 -2.64 -10.59
CA THR A 695 3.87 -1.82 -9.67
C THR A 695 4.04 -2.56 -8.35
N PHE A 696 5.26 -2.94 -8.02
CA PHE A 696 5.62 -3.57 -6.75
C PHE A 696 6.16 -2.56 -5.75
N LEU A 697 5.73 -2.69 -4.50
CA LEU A 697 6.13 -1.84 -3.38
C LEU A 697 5.95 -2.59 -2.06
N SER A 698 6.93 -2.51 -1.17
CA SER A 698 6.78 -2.97 0.22
C SER A 698 7.14 -1.84 1.19
N HIS A 699 6.34 -1.69 2.25
CA HIS A 699 6.47 -0.60 3.23
C HIS A 699 7.21 -1.00 4.50
N ASP A 700 7.33 -2.28 4.76
CA ASP A 700 7.86 -2.90 5.98
C ASP A 700 8.91 -3.99 5.68
N ARG A 701 8.85 -4.64 4.51
CA ARG A 701 9.82 -5.66 4.08
C ARG A 701 10.80 -5.13 3.03
N VAL A 702 11.87 -5.91 2.82
CA VAL A 702 12.88 -5.63 1.80
C VAL A 702 12.39 -6.16 0.46
N LEU A 703 12.21 -5.24 -0.50
CA LEU A 703 11.86 -5.55 -1.87
C LEU A 703 13.01 -5.16 -2.80
N SER A 704 13.76 -6.15 -3.28
CA SER A 704 14.84 -5.95 -4.26
C SER A 704 14.33 -6.07 -5.70
N TYR A 705 15.10 -5.55 -6.66
CA TYR A 705 14.81 -5.76 -8.09
C TYR A 705 14.72 -7.24 -8.45
N ASN A 706 15.65 -8.07 -7.93
CA ASN A 706 15.67 -9.50 -8.19
C ASN A 706 14.40 -10.18 -7.66
N THR A 707 14.00 -9.84 -6.43
CA THR A 707 12.78 -10.36 -5.80
C THR A 707 11.54 -9.99 -6.61
N SER A 708 11.38 -8.73 -7.02
CA SER A 708 10.23 -8.32 -7.83
C SER A 708 10.21 -8.94 -9.22
N TRP A 709 11.39 -9.13 -9.83
CA TRP A 709 11.51 -9.82 -11.12
C TRP A 709 11.08 -11.29 -11.00
N GLN A 710 11.47 -11.96 -9.92
CA GLN A 710 11.04 -13.34 -9.65
C GLN A 710 9.53 -13.42 -9.42
N LEU A 711 8.94 -12.53 -8.59
CA LEU A 711 7.49 -12.44 -8.40
C LEU A 711 6.74 -12.23 -9.72
N GLN A 712 7.21 -11.28 -10.54
CA GLN A 712 6.63 -11.00 -11.85
C GLN A 712 6.76 -12.20 -12.81
N SER A 713 7.85 -12.95 -12.74
CA SER A 713 8.03 -14.16 -13.54
C SER A 713 7.03 -15.26 -13.15
N VAL A 714 6.81 -15.46 -11.85
CA VAL A 714 5.79 -16.41 -11.36
C VAL A 714 4.39 -15.95 -11.78
N ILE A 715 4.07 -14.67 -11.65
CA ILE A 715 2.80 -14.10 -12.13
C ILE A 715 2.56 -14.39 -13.61
N ARG A 716 3.56 -14.15 -14.47
CA ARG A 716 3.45 -14.42 -15.92
C ARG A 716 3.05 -15.87 -16.18
N LEU A 717 3.72 -16.80 -15.50
CA LEU A 717 3.51 -18.23 -15.68
C LEU A 717 2.13 -18.66 -15.16
N GLU A 718 1.71 -18.17 -14.00
CA GLU A 718 0.39 -18.48 -13.44
C GLU A 718 -0.76 -17.89 -14.25
N VAL A 719 -0.62 -16.65 -14.75
CA VAL A 719 -1.62 -16.03 -15.64
C VAL A 719 -1.75 -16.83 -16.93
N ALA A 720 -0.64 -17.22 -17.56
CA ALA A 720 -0.66 -18.04 -18.77
C ALA A 720 -1.32 -19.42 -18.51
N ARG A 721 -0.99 -20.06 -17.40
CA ARG A 721 -1.50 -21.37 -17.02
C ARG A 721 -3.00 -21.37 -16.70
N ILE A 722 -3.46 -20.42 -15.88
CA ILE A 722 -4.84 -20.37 -15.37
C ILE A 722 -5.79 -19.76 -16.40
N MET A 723 -5.38 -18.65 -17.04
CA MET A 723 -6.24 -17.94 -17.98
C MET A 723 -6.10 -18.43 -19.42
N GLY A 724 -5.15 -19.33 -19.71
CA GLY A 724 -4.92 -19.86 -21.06
C GLY A 724 -4.47 -18.79 -22.06
N VAL A 725 -3.83 -17.72 -21.59
CA VAL A 725 -3.31 -16.63 -22.44
C VAL A 725 -1.92 -16.95 -22.98
N GLU A 726 -1.56 -16.36 -24.12
CA GLU A 726 -0.23 -16.52 -24.70
C GLU A 726 0.65 -15.32 -24.37
N LEU A 727 1.73 -15.52 -23.61
CA LEU A 727 2.65 -14.46 -23.22
C LEU A 727 3.35 -13.81 -24.43
N ARG A 728 3.53 -12.49 -24.38
CA ARG A 728 4.21 -11.67 -25.40
C ARG A 728 5.45 -10.98 -24.84
#